data_AF-A0A0D2BE77-F1
#
_entry.id   AF-A0A0D2BE77-F1
#
_cell.length_a   1.000
_cell.length_b   1.000
_cell.length_c   1.000
_cell.angle_alpha   90.00
_cell.angle_beta   90.00
_cell.angle_gamma   90.00
#
_symmetry.space_group_name_H-M   'P 1'
#
loop_
_entity.id
_entity.type
_entity.pdbx_description
1 polymer ?
#
loop_
_entity_poly.entity_id
_entity_poly.type
_entity_poly.pdbx_seq_one_letter_code
_entity_poly.pdbx_strand_id
1 'polypeptide(L)'
;MRLLSSDHLGGFSLTKDLIDNIPAYAILSHTWGAEDDEVTFDDIGSKQAEGKAGYAKLQFCKRQAERDGLQYFWIDTCCINRANHAELAEAIISMYRWYRGAAKCYVYLSNVSTTSIDDGDRESQAAWQAAFYKSRWFTRGWTLQELLAPRSVEFFSHEGLRLGSKKTLEGMIHEITKIPLSALRGDSLSNFSVDERLRWALGRNTKRVEDKAYCLLGIFDVYMPTLYGEGDHAFTRLKEEIYKSVRTRRDMGDPRFSQANTSSSDDSSVENMDWSPVSVTEKLAAWLSPTNPKVHHERSNKCRTHGSGTWFLERESFKQWVSSGHGAFLWLRGISGAGKTTLMSAVIEELLRRNDSNTVVGYFYCSFDDQESQLPSSIFGSILAQLAKRSPELSRELTELYRERLGRDGGKPKPLLLEEMLDIIRRASRQYTQVYIAIDAVNEASEPLLVLETLRALSRSCTIIISSVNSLDFEQYLPVMPCLTIETIRGADIQDDVNTYIRNFLERHARMQGLPSDIKEEIAVSLTRGNNGMFRWVQCQLVRLAHLKTPGQIRTTLAGMPATLDSTYEGILSRVDEGDKDLVREVLLLLTFCLRPLSLVEICEALQITPGMSHLDKNKLLLFPMDAVSVCGGLVDFDEDNGIVSLAHHSVKTYLTNPNRQGSTAYFYLSEDSANQYFAEKCLTYLSFKAFASGPCLDTASQDKRKARFPFLSYAAYNWALHAGKVASIGPSLSIAMKKFFSSPTSKHGNFLAWVQVLLPEQQVQVVSGTPPLYYAASFGLTPIVEYLIDSGADLELHGGRFGATPLGIASYRGHVDVVKILVDRGASPYTPDNTGLSAVDWAVHLGRSEVFEVFKARGFVVDRRTELSRLMGS
;
A
#
# COMPACT_ATOMS: atom_id res chain seq x y z
N MET A 1 20.52 -23.65 -17.27
CA MET A 1 21.12 -23.12 -18.52
C MET A 1 22.21 -24.05 -19.04
N ARG A 2 22.56 -23.93 -20.32
CA ARG A 2 23.57 -24.77 -20.99
C ARG A 2 24.94 -24.09 -21.02
N LEU A 3 26.00 -24.89 -21.05
CA LEU A 3 27.37 -24.45 -21.25
C LEU A 3 27.88 -24.95 -22.61
N LEU A 4 28.91 -24.29 -23.13
CA LEU A 4 29.65 -24.75 -24.29
C LEU A 4 30.90 -25.52 -23.86
N SER A 5 31.21 -26.57 -24.60
CA SER A 5 32.48 -27.30 -24.52
C SER A 5 33.07 -27.50 -25.91
N SER A 6 34.41 -27.54 -25.99
CA SER A 6 35.09 -27.97 -27.21
C SER A 6 34.95 -29.47 -27.37
N ASP A 7 34.59 -29.91 -28.58
CA ASP A 7 34.76 -31.31 -28.95
C ASP A 7 36.24 -31.61 -29.29
N HIS A 8 36.58 -32.90 -29.41
CA HIS A 8 37.94 -33.37 -29.77
C HIS A 8 38.34 -33.04 -31.22
N LEU A 9 37.42 -32.55 -32.05
CA LEU A 9 37.61 -32.19 -33.46
C LEU A 9 37.72 -30.66 -33.65
N GLY A 10 37.69 -29.88 -32.57
CA GLY A 10 37.82 -28.42 -32.58
C GLY A 10 36.49 -27.65 -32.70
N GLY A 11 35.37 -28.34 -32.87
CA GLY A 11 34.01 -27.79 -32.90
C GLY A 11 33.42 -27.50 -31.52
N PHE A 12 32.19 -26.96 -31.52
CA PHE A 12 31.47 -26.54 -30.33
C PHE A 12 30.26 -27.43 -30.08
N SER A 13 30.09 -27.85 -28.83
CA SER A 13 28.93 -28.62 -28.37
C SER A 13 28.31 -27.97 -27.15
N LEU A 14 26.98 -27.97 -27.09
CA LEU A 14 26.23 -27.53 -25.91
C LEU A 14 25.99 -28.70 -24.96
N THR A 15 26.11 -28.44 -23.66
CA THR A 15 25.69 -29.39 -22.63
C THR A 15 24.16 -29.57 -22.63
N LYS A 16 23.69 -30.60 -21.93
CA LYS A 16 22.29 -30.62 -21.47
C LYS A 16 22.02 -29.42 -20.57
N ASP A 17 20.74 -29.12 -20.36
CA ASP A 17 20.35 -28.03 -19.47
C ASP A 17 20.79 -28.35 -18.02
N LEU A 18 21.62 -27.47 -17.46
CA LEU A 18 22.21 -27.63 -16.14
C LEU A 18 21.39 -26.85 -15.11
N ILE A 19 20.86 -27.56 -14.13
CA ILE A 19 20.09 -27.03 -12.99
C ILE A 19 20.92 -27.14 -11.72
N ASP A 20 21.49 -28.32 -11.47
CA ASP A 20 22.37 -28.64 -10.34
C ASP A 20 23.71 -29.22 -10.84
N ASN A 21 24.73 -29.25 -9.97
CA ASN A 21 26.08 -29.76 -10.29
C ASN A 21 26.75 -29.06 -11.49
N ILE A 22 26.66 -27.73 -11.52
CA ILE A 22 27.26 -26.90 -12.58
C ILE A 22 28.79 -27.01 -12.49
N PRO A 23 29.49 -27.46 -13.55
CA PRO A 23 30.95 -27.56 -13.55
C PRO A 23 31.60 -26.17 -13.55
N ALA A 24 32.90 -26.06 -13.25
CA ALA A 24 33.61 -24.79 -13.36
C ALA A 24 33.61 -24.29 -14.82
N TYR A 25 33.26 -23.02 -15.01
CA TYR A 25 33.13 -22.42 -16.35
C TYR A 25 33.62 -20.98 -16.39
N ALA A 26 34.04 -20.56 -17.58
CA ALA A 26 34.26 -19.15 -17.91
C ALA A 26 32.99 -18.51 -18.47
N ILE A 27 32.87 -17.19 -18.35
CA ILE A 27 31.76 -16.43 -18.93
C ILE A 27 32.29 -15.28 -19.78
N LEU A 28 31.72 -15.09 -20.97
CA LEU A 28 32.06 -13.97 -21.83
C LEU A 28 31.10 -12.80 -21.60
N SER A 29 31.67 -11.63 -21.39
CA SER A 29 31.01 -10.33 -21.41
C SER A 29 31.50 -9.57 -22.64
N HIS A 30 30.58 -9.13 -23.48
CA HIS A 30 30.95 -8.48 -24.74
C HIS A 30 29.91 -7.47 -25.21
N THR A 31 30.28 -6.68 -26.21
CA THR A 31 29.34 -5.83 -26.97
C THR A 31 28.81 -6.59 -28.17
N TRP A 32 27.59 -6.23 -28.58
CA TRP A 32 26.85 -6.91 -29.62
C TRP A 32 27.08 -6.23 -30.95
N GLY A 33 27.29 -7.02 -32.01
CA GLY A 33 27.20 -6.56 -33.40
C GLY A 33 25.74 -6.45 -33.87
N ALA A 34 25.53 -6.40 -35.19
CA ALA A 34 24.19 -6.59 -35.75
C ALA A 34 23.69 -8.01 -35.46
N GLU A 35 22.36 -8.24 -35.47
CA GLU A 35 21.79 -9.56 -35.15
C GLU A 35 22.29 -10.68 -36.07
N ASP A 36 22.56 -10.35 -37.34
CA ASP A 36 23.06 -11.29 -38.35
C ASP A 36 24.54 -11.65 -38.15
N ASP A 37 25.28 -10.86 -37.35
CA ASP A 37 26.71 -11.03 -37.11
C ASP A 37 27.01 -11.91 -35.88
N GLU A 38 26.04 -12.17 -35.00
CA GLU A 38 26.25 -12.95 -33.77
C GLU A 38 25.97 -14.45 -33.99
N VAL A 39 26.75 -15.29 -33.30
CA VAL A 39 26.51 -16.74 -33.28
C VAL A 39 25.39 -17.01 -32.28
N THR A 40 24.27 -17.54 -32.78
CA THR A 40 23.06 -17.87 -32.03
C THR A 40 23.06 -19.32 -31.56
N PHE A 41 22.04 -19.70 -30.77
CA PHE A 41 21.85 -21.07 -30.31
C PHE A 41 21.75 -22.07 -31.46
N ASP A 42 20.99 -21.72 -32.50
CA ASP A 42 20.75 -22.61 -33.65
C ASP A 42 21.97 -22.75 -34.57
N ASP A 43 22.93 -21.82 -34.48
CA ASP A 43 24.16 -21.87 -35.28
C ASP A 43 25.17 -22.88 -34.74
N ILE A 44 25.08 -23.27 -33.45
CA ILE A 44 26.06 -24.14 -32.80
C ILE A 44 26.01 -25.55 -33.42
N GLY A 45 27.15 -26.00 -33.95
CA GLY A 45 27.29 -27.27 -34.65
C GLY A 45 27.00 -27.18 -36.16
N SER A 46 26.63 -26.00 -36.66
CA SER A 46 26.47 -25.75 -38.10
C SER A 46 27.73 -25.13 -38.71
N LYS A 47 27.95 -25.33 -40.01
CA LYS A 47 29.00 -24.60 -40.77
C LYS A 47 28.71 -23.10 -40.92
N GLN A 48 27.48 -22.66 -40.62
CA GLN A 48 27.09 -21.25 -40.74
C GLN A 48 27.71 -20.39 -39.62
N ALA A 49 28.01 -20.98 -38.46
CA ALA A 49 28.66 -20.28 -37.35
C ALA A 49 30.03 -19.70 -37.76
N GLU A 50 30.83 -20.43 -38.56
CA GLU A 50 32.19 -20.02 -38.96
C GLU A 50 32.22 -18.76 -39.84
N GLY A 51 31.11 -18.45 -40.53
CA GLY A 51 31.00 -17.28 -41.40
C GLY A 51 30.63 -15.97 -40.69
N LYS A 52 30.24 -16.03 -39.41
CA LYS A 52 29.76 -14.87 -38.65
C LYS A 52 30.88 -14.14 -37.91
N ALA A 53 30.84 -12.80 -37.85
CA ALA A 53 31.85 -12.01 -37.15
C ALA A 53 31.91 -12.33 -35.63
N GLY A 54 30.79 -12.71 -35.03
CA GLY A 54 30.68 -13.17 -33.65
C GLY A 54 31.45 -14.48 -33.35
N TYR A 55 31.81 -15.26 -34.39
CA TYR A 55 32.59 -16.48 -34.22
C TYR A 55 33.99 -16.21 -33.66
N ALA A 56 34.58 -15.04 -33.97
CA ALA A 56 35.86 -14.64 -33.39
C ALA A 56 35.79 -14.51 -31.86
N LYS A 57 34.67 -14.03 -31.31
CA LYS A 57 34.43 -13.91 -29.86
C LYS A 57 34.31 -15.27 -29.21
N LEU A 58 33.60 -16.19 -29.87
CA LEU A 58 33.45 -17.59 -29.45
C LEU A 58 34.82 -18.28 -29.36
N GLN A 59 35.64 -18.14 -30.41
CA GLN A 59 37.00 -18.68 -30.48
C GLN A 59 37.93 -18.04 -29.45
N PHE A 60 37.81 -16.73 -29.23
CA PHE A 60 38.55 -16.04 -28.17
C PHE A 60 38.23 -16.61 -26.80
N CYS A 61 36.94 -16.70 -26.45
CA CYS A 61 36.50 -17.21 -25.15
C CYS A 61 36.96 -18.66 -24.93
N LYS A 62 36.88 -19.52 -25.96
CA LYS A 62 37.40 -20.88 -25.93
C LYS A 62 38.89 -20.92 -25.59
N ARG A 63 39.73 -20.25 -26.39
CA ARG A 63 41.19 -20.26 -26.19
C ARG A 63 41.58 -19.72 -24.81
N GLN A 64 40.87 -18.70 -24.34
CA GLN A 64 41.15 -18.12 -23.03
C GLN A 64 40.70 -19.04 -21.88
N ALA A 65 39.55 -19.70 -22.01
CA ALA A 65 39.10 -20.71 -21.05
C ALA A 65 40.07 -21.89 -20.97
N GLU A 66 40.56 -22.40 -22.12
CA GLU A 66 41.56 -23.47 -22.18
C GLU A 66 42.87 -23.09 -21.48
N ARG A 67 43.36 -21.85 -21.71
CA ARG A 67 44.55 -21.32 -21.02
C ARG A 67 44.39 -21.25 -19.50
N ASP A 68 43.17 -20.95 -19.05
CA ASP A 68 42.83 -20.87 -17.62
C ASP A 68 42.40 -22.25 -17.05
N GLY A 69 42.52 -23.33 -17.82
CA GLY A 69 42.21 -24.70 -17.39
C GLY A 69 40.72 -25.00 -17.24
N LEU A 70 39.86 -24.25 -17.91
CA LEU A 70 38.40 -24.39 -17.86
C LEU A 70 37.89 -25.10 -19.12
N GLN A 71 37.22 -26.24 -18.92
CA GLN A 71 36.64 -27.04 -20.01
C GLN A 71 35.36 -26.40 -20.59
N TYR A 72 34.61 -25.68 -19.75
CA TYR A 72 33.30 -25.14 -20.10
C TYR A 72 33.32 -23.61 -20.11
N PHE A 73 32.51 -23.02 -20.98
CA PHE A 73 32.29 -21.58 -20.99
C PHE A 73 30.87 -21.22 -21.42
N TRP A 74 30.46 -19.99 -21.15
CA TRP A 74 29.11 -19.50 -21.39
C TRP A 74 29.12 -18.17 -22.15
N ILE A 75 28.24 -18.05 -23.14
CA ILE A 75 27.99 -16.84 -23.92
C ILE A 75 26.48 -16.71 -24.15
N ASP A 76 25.89 -15.56 -23.82
CA ASP A 76 24.44 -15.35 -23.87
C ASP A 76 23.84 -15.44 -25.28
N THR A 77 24.63 -15.21 -26.33
CA THR A 77 24.22 -15.30 -27.74
C THR A 77 23.83 -16.72 -28.14
N CYS A 78 24.58 -17.72 -27.67
CA CYS A 78 24.45 -19.10 -28.13
C CYS A 78 24.17 -20.12 -27.03
N CYS A 79 24.28 -19.77 -25.76
CA CYS A 79 23.88 -20.65 -24.65
C CYS A 79 22.39 -20.55 -24.26
N ILE A 80 21.69 -19.53 -24.75
CA ILE A 80 20.26 -19.28 -24.49
C ILE A 80 19.47 -19.41 -25.78
N ASN A 81 18.46 -20.28 -25.81
CA ASN A 81 17.50 -20.33 -26.90
C ASN A 81 16.50 -19.18 -26.77
N ARG A 82 16.71 -18.12 -27.55
CA ARG A 82 15.87 -16.90 -27.52
C ARG A 82 14.51 -17.05 -28.19
N ALA A 83 14.37 -18.04 -29.07
CA ALA A 83 13.07 -18.37 -29.68
C ALA A 83 12.12 -19.00 -28.65
N ASN A 84 12.67 -19.61 -27.59
CA ASN A 84 11.89 -20.08 -26.45
C ASN A 84 11.73 -18.96 -25.41
N HIS A 85 10.56 -18.31 -25.39
CA HIS A 85 10.26 -17.22 -24.47
C HIS A 85 10.37 -17.59 -22.99
N ALA A 86 10.08 -18.85 -22.62
CA ALA A 86 10.20 -19.31 -21.24
C ALA A 86 11.68 -19.42 -20.82
N GLU A 87 12.52 -19.97 -21.70
CA GLU A 87 13.97 -20.06 -21.47
C GLU A 87 14.62 -18.67 -21.41
N LEU A 88 14.21 -17.76 -22.29
CA LEU A 88 14.69 -16.38 -22.29
C LEU A 88 14.32 -15.65 -20.98
N ALA A 89 13.08 -15.80 -20.50
CA ALA A 89 12.62 -15.22 -19.24
C ALA A 89 13.42 -15.76 -18.05
N GLU A 90 13.61 -17.07 -17.98
CA GLU A 90 14.40 -17.72 -16.92
C GLU A 90 15.87 -17.26 -16.95
N ALA A 91 16.46 -17.14 -18.14
CA ALA A 91 17.83 -16.66 -18.30
C ALA A 91 17.99 -15.21 -17.82
N ILE A 92 17.03 -14.32 -18.14
CA ILE A 92 17.01 -12.93 -17.68
C ILE A 92 16.95 -12.86 -16.15
N ILE A 93 16.06 -13.62 -15.53
CA ILE A 93 15.86 -13.62 -14.07
C ILE A 93 17.09 -14.20 -13.35
N SER A 94 17.76 -15.19 -13.95
CA SER A 94 18.91 -15.88 -13.34
C SER A 94 20.28 -15.30 -13.74
N MET A 95 20.35 -14.30 -14.62
CA MET A 95 21.58 -13.78 -15.24
C MET A 95 22.69 -13.47 -14.22
N TYR A 96 22.34 -12.73 -13.16
CA TYR A 96 23.29 -12.36 -12.10
C TYR A 96 23.93 -13.57 -11.41
N ARG A 97 23.14 -14.63 -11.19
CA ARG A 97 23.61 -15.86 -10.55
C ARG A 97 24.65 -16.56 -11.40
N TRP A 98 24.49 -16.54 -12.73
CA TRP A 98 25.46 -17.13 -13.65
C TRP A 98 26.76 -16.33 -13.71
N TYR A 99 26.69 -15.00 -13.83
CA TYR A 99 27.90 -14.17 -13.73
C TYR A 99 28.61 -14.32 -12.37
N ARG A 100 27.86 -14.45 -11.27
CA ARG A 100 28.43 -14.69 -9.93
C ARG A 100 29.06 -16.08 -9.78
N GLY A 101 28.51 -17.09 -10.45
CA GLY A 101 28.97 -18.49 -10.40
C GLY A 101 30.15 -18.80 -11.31
N ALA A 102 30.45 -17.93 -12.28
CA ALA A 102 31.57 -18.12 -13.20
C ALA A 102 32.93 -18.07 -12.48
N ALA A 103 33.84 -18.96 -12.85
CA ALA A 103 35.21 -18.97 -12.33
C ALA A 103 36.01 -17.77 -12.84
N LYS A 104 35.78 -17.39 -14.10
CA LYS A 104 36.41 -16.24 -14.78
C LYS A 104 35.38 -15.54 -15.66
N CYS A 105 35.31 -14.21 -15.59
CA CYS A 105 34.60 -13.39 -16.55
C CYS A 105 35.60 -12.67 -17.46
N TYR A 106 35.49 -12.92 -18.76
CA TYR A 106 36.31 -12.25 -19.78
C TYR A 106 35.48 -11.13 -20.40
N VAL A 107 35.96 -9.89 -20.32
CA VAL A 107 35.36 -8.74 -20.98
C VAL A 107 36.12 -8.50 -22.27
N TYR A 108 35.49 -8.79 -23.40
CA TYR A 108 36.06 -8.60 -24.73
C TYR A 108 35.61 -7.27 -25.32
N LEU A 109 36.54 -6.32 -25.40
CA LEU A 109 36.29 -4.96 -25.86
C LEU A 109 36.66 -4.80 -27.34
N SER A 110 35.71 -5.10 -28.22
CA SER A 110 35.90 -5.00 -29.67
C SER A 110 36.27 -3.60 -30.18
N ASN A 111 36.02 -2.55 -29.39
CA ASN A 111 36.29 -1.16 -29.76
C ASN A 111 37.60 -0.60 -29.13
N VAL A 112 38.34 -1.42 -28.39
CA VAL A 112 39.60 -1.02 -27.76
C VAL A 112 40.71 -1.83 -28.40
N SER A 113 41.59 -1.15 -29.13
CA SER A 113 42.73 -1.75 -29.79
C SER A 113 44.01 -1.29 -29.09
N THR A 114 44.99 -2.19 -29.00
CA THR A 114 46.33 -1.88 -28.47
C THR A 114 47.39 -1.75 -29.57
N THR A 115 47.02 -1.83 -30.84
CA THR A 115 47.97 -1.91 -31.97
C THR A 115 48.34 -0.56 -32.59
N SER A 116 48.08 0.56 -31.91
CA SER A 116 48.71 1.83 -32.29
C SER A 116 50.13 1.94 -31.70
N ILE A 117 51.08 1.44 -32.49
CA ILE A 117 52.53 1.75 -32.55
C ILE A 117 53.41 1.06 -31.49
N ASP A 118 54.57 0.59 -31.97
CA ASP A 118 55.53 -0.38 -31.42
C ASP A 118 55.98 -0.21 -29.95
N ASP A 119 56.44 -1.35 -29.43
CA ASP A 119 57.09 -1.65 -28.16
C ASP A 119 57.62 -0.47 -27.32
N GLY A 120 56.98 -0.27 -26.16
CA GLY A 120 57.64 0.28 -24.97
C GLY A 120 57.34 1.74 -24.61
N ASP A 121 56.55 2.47 -25.40
CA ASP A 121 56.31 3.89 -25.15
C ASP A 121 55.10 4.19 -24.27
N ARG A 122 55.24 5.17 -23.35
CA ARG A 122 54.16 5.69 -22.48
C ARG A 122 52.94 6.20 -23.28
N GLU A 123 53.13 6.55 -24.56
CA GLU A 123 52.06 6.96 -25.46
C GLU A 123 51.11 5.81 -25.86
N SER A 124 51.62 4.59 -26.01
CA SER A 124 50.82 3.40 -26.31
C SER A 124 49.85 3.06 -25.17
N GLN A 125 50.29 3.27 -23.92
CA GLN A 125 49.49 3.07 -22.72
C GLN A 125 48.37 4.11 -22.60
N ALA A 126 48.65 5.36 -22.96
CA ALA A 126 47.65 6.44 -22.96
C ALA A 126 46.55 6.23 -24.04
N ALA A 127 46.91 5.68 -25.20
CA ALA A 127 45.99 5.50 -26.33
C ALA A 127 44.88 4.46 -26.06
N TRP A 128 45.24 3.25 -25.61
CA TRP A 128 44.22 2.23 -25.30
C TRP A 128 43.41 2.62 -24.05
N GLN A 129 44.01 3.32 -23.08
CA GLN A 129 43.30 3.86 -21.92
C GLN A 129 42.23 4.88 -22.35
N ALA A 130 42.55 5.80 -23.27
CA ALA A 130 41.57 6.73 -23.82
C ALA A 130 40.43 6.02 -24.56
N ALA A 131 40.73 4.95 -25.31
CA ALA A 131 39.72 4.11 -25.95
C ALA A 131 38.87 3.33 -24.93
N PHE A 132 39.47 2.90 -23.81
CA PHE A 132 38.80 2.26 -22.70
C PHE A 132 37.78 3.19 -22.03
N TYR A 133 38.14 4.45 -21.74
CA TYR A 133 37.22 5.48 -21.22
C TYR A 133 36.01 5.73 -22.13
N LYS A 134 36.18 5.56 -23.45
CA LYS A 134 35.12 5.75 -24.44
C LYS A 134 34.40 4.46 -24.83
N SER A 135 34.70 3.34 -24.17
CA SER A 135 34.13 2.06 -24.58
C SER A 135 32.61 2.02 -24.41
N ARG A 136 31.93 1.60 -25.48
CA ARG A 136 30.47 1.35 -25.49
C ARG A 136 30.06 0.26 -24.51
N TRP A 137 31.00 -0.54 -24.01
CA TRP A 137 30.70 -1.53 -23.00
C TRP A 137 30.18 -0.88 -21.70
N PHE A 138 30.74 0.25 -21.28
CA PHE A 138 30.32 0.95 -20.07
C PHE A 138 28.95 1.63 -20.18
N THR A 139 28.46 1.88 -21.40
CA THR A 139 27.18 2.56 -21.62
C THR A 139 26.00 1.59 -21.70
N ARG A 140 26.20 0.28 -21.51
CA ARG A 140 25.13 -0.72 -21.56
C ARG A 140 24.56 -1.03 -20.17
N GLY A 141 23.25 -1.25 -20.07
CA GLY A 141 22.59 -1.58 -18.80
C GLY A 141 23.11 -2.90 -18.20
N TRP A 142 23.14 -3.96 -19.01
CA TRP A 142 23.54 -5.31 -18.59
C TRP A 142 24.95 -5.42 -18.04
N THR A 143 25.89 -4.58 -18.51
CA THR A 143 27.28 -4.63 -18.06
C THR A 143 27.46 -4.28 -16.59
N LEU A 144 26.43 -3.73 -15.94
CA LEU A 144 26.41 -3.55 -14.49
C LEU A 144 26.47 -4.89 -13.74
N GLN A 145 25.67 -5.87 -14.16
CA GLN A 145 25.72 -7.21 -13.60
C GLN A 145 27.00 -7.94 -14.01
N GLU A 146 27.42 -7.78 -15.26
CA GLU A 146 28.64 -8.40 -15.81
C GLU A 146 29.90 -7.92 -15.09
N LEU A 147 29.89 -6.69 -14.55
CA LEU A 147 31.00 -6.12 -13.79
C LEU A 147 30.96 -6.48 -12.29
N LEU A 148 29.78 -6.38 -11.68
CA LEU A 148 29.62 -6.48 -10.22
C LEU A 148 29.44 -7.91 -9.72
N ALA A 149 28.76 -8.78 -10.48
CA ALA A 149 28.46 -10.13 -10.04
C ALA A 149 29.70 -11.06 -9.99
N PRO A 150 30.60 -11.07 -11.00
CA PRO A 150 31.73 -11.98 -11.00
C PRO A 150 32.80 -11.59 -9.98
N ARG A 151 33.41 -12.62 -9.36
CA ARG A 151 34.58 -12.44 -8.48
C ARG A 151 35.83 -12.03 -9.25
N SER A 152 36.00 -12.53 -10.48
CA SER A 152 37.14 -12.24 -11.34
C SER A 152 36.65 -11.72 -12.69
N VAL A 153 37.07 -10.51 -13.04
CA VAL A 153 36.78 -9.87 -14.33
C VAL A 153 38.11 -9.43 -14.96
N GLU A 154 38.36 -9.89 -16.18
CA GLU A 154 39.57 -9.59 -16.94
C GLU A 154 39.22 -8.95 -18.28
N PHE A 155 39.86 -7.83 -18.59
CA PHE A 155 39.58 -7.03 -19.77
C PHE A 155 40.58 -7.34 -20.88
N PHE A 156 40.06 -7.54 -22.09
CA PHE A 156 40.84 -7.85 -23.27
C PHE A 156 40.50 -6.90 -24.41
N SER A 157 41.53 -6.54 -25.18
CA SER A 157 41.40 -5.75 -26.40
C SER A 157 40.72 -6.55 -27.51
N HIS A 158 40.41 -5.88 -28.61
CA HIS A 158 39.95 -6.48 -29.86
C HIS A 158 40.90 -7.60 -30.35
N GLU A 159 42.21 -7.45 -30.16
CA GLU A 159 43.22 -8.45 -30.54
C GLU A 159 43.30 -9.64 -29.55
N GLY A 160 42.55 -9.60 -28.46
CA GLY A 160 42.60 -10.60 -27.40
C GLY A 160 43.78 -10.42 -26.44
N LEU A 161 44.40 -9.23 -26.40
CA LEU A 161 45.47 -8.90 -25.48
C LEU A 161 44.91 -8.40 -24.15
N ARG A 162 45.50 -8.84 -23.03
CA ARG A 162 45.01 -8.54 -21.68
C ARG A 162 45.37 -7.09 -21.29
N LEU A 163 44.35 -6.27 -21.10
CA LEU A 163 44.46 -4.87 -20.67
C LEU A 163 44.64 -4.74 -19.15
N GLY A 164 44.01 -5.64 -18.40
CA GLY A 164 44.04 -5.63 -16.94
C GLY A 164 42.88 -6.40 -16.32
N SER A 165 42.80 -6.40 -15.00
CA SER A 165 41.66 -6.94 -14.25
C SER A 165 40.82 -5.83 -13.64
N LYS A 166 39.61 -6.16 -13.17
CA LYS A 166 38.78 -5.24 -12.37
C LYS A 166 39.56 -4.61 -11.21
N LYS A 167 40.50 -5.34 -10.60
CA LYS A 167 41.35 -4.83 -9.52
C LYS A 167 42.41 -3.84 -10.01
N THR A 168 43.08 -4.12 -11.13
CA THR A 168 44.13 -3.22 -11.63
C THR A 168 43.57 -1.97 -12.30
N LEU A 169 42.34 -2.03 -12.80
CA LEU A 169 41.65 -0.93 -13.50
C LEU A 169 40.56 -0.25 -12.67
N GLU A 170 40.46 -0.54 -11.36
CA GLU A 170 39.36 -0.08 -10.51
C GLU A 170 39.19 1.45 -10.49
N GLY A 171 40.29 2.21 -10.56
CA GLY A 171 40.26 3.67 -10.61
C GLY A 171 39.59 4.20 -11.88
N MET A 172 40.01 3.70 -13.05
CA MET A 172 39.40 4.06 -14.33
C MET A 172 37.93 3.64 -14.38
N ILE A 173 37.62 2.42 -13.92
CA ILE A 173 36.25 1.91 -13.89
C ILE A 173 35.36 2.78 -12.98
N HIS A 174 35.86 3.17 -11.81
CA HIS A 174 35.16 4.09 -10.89
C HIS A 174 34.92 5.44 -11.55
N GLU A 175 35.92 6.02 -12.21
CA GLU A 175 35.77 7.32 -12.88
C GLU A 175 34.71 7.30 -13.99
N ILE A 176 34.67 6.22 -14.78
CA ILE A 176 33.71 6.04 -15.88
C ILE A 176 32.30 5.78 -15.33
N THR A 177 32.16 4.83 -14.40
CA THR A 177 30.85 4.30 -13.99
C THR A 177 30.26 4.97 -12.76
N LYS A 178 31.06 5.74 -12.01
CA LYS A 178 30.75 6.31 -10.70
C LYS A 178 30.39 5.27 -9.62
N ILE A 179 30.65 4.00 -9.88
CA ILE A 179 30.46 2.92 -8.91
C ILE A 179 31.59 2.99 -7.86
N PRO A 180 31.29 3.01 -6.54
CA PRO A 180 32.31 3.08 -5.50
C PRO A 180 33.36 1.97 -5.62
N LEU A 181 34.62 2.28 -5.29
CA LEU A 181 35.71 1.29 -5.30
C LEU A 181 35.42 0.09 -4.40
N SER A 182 34.73 0.30 -3.27
CA SER A 182 34.27 -0.76 -2.36
C SER A 182 33.34 -1.77 -3.07
N ALA A 183 32.39 -1.30 -3.87
CA ALA A 183 31.50 -2.17 -4.65
C ALA A 183 32.29 -2.96 -5.72
N LEU A 184 33.25 -2.31 -6.41
CA LEU A 184 34.09 -2.97 -7.42
C LEU A 184 35.00 -4.06 -6.82
N ARG A 185 35.42 -3.86 -5.57
CA ARG A 185 36.24 -4.82 -4.80
C ARG A 185 35.43 -6.00 -4.24
N GLY A 186 34.10 -5.96 -4.36
CA GLY A 186 33.22 -7.07 -4.00
C GLY A 186 32.53 -6.95 -2.64
N ASP A 187 32.45 -5.76 -2.06
CA ASP A 187 31.62 -5.52 -0.89
C ASP A 187 30.15 -5.89 -1.20
N SER A 188 29.43 -6.35 -0.17
CA SER A 188 28.04 -6.75 -0.34
C SER A 188 27.21 -5.60 -0.92
N LEU A 189 26.47 -5.83 -2.01
CA LEU A 189 25.69 -4.75 -2.63
C LEU A 189 24.59 -4.22 -1.71
N SER A 190 24.16 -4.98 -0.69
CA SER A 190 23.24 -4.52 0.36
C SER A 190 23.80 -3.35 1.18
N ASN A 191 25.12 -3.15 1.15
CA ASN A 191 25.82 -2.10 1.86
C ASN A 191 25.56 -0.71 1.28
N PHE A 192 25.11 -0.66 0.03
CA PHE A 192 24.84 0.57 -0.69
C PHE A 192 23.33 0.84 -0.66
N SER A 193 22.97 2.10 -0.44
CA SER A 193 21.57 2.52 -0.40
C SER A 193 20.84 2.18 -1.70
N VAL A 194 19.51 2.06 -1.64
CA VAL A 194 18.70 1.78 -2.82
C VAL A 194 18.94 2.85 -3.90
N ASP A 195 18.94 4.13 -3.51
CA ASP A 195 19.13 5.24 -4.42
C ASP A 195 20.53 5.28 -5.03
N GLU A 196 21.56 4.91 -4.27
CA GLU A 196 22.92 4.81 -4.79
C GLU A 196 23.05 3.71 -5.86
N ARG A 197 22.48 2.53 -5.61
CA ARG A 197 22.48 1.44 -6.59
C ARG A 197 21.65 1.76 -7.84
N LEU A 198 20.53 2.47 -7.69
CA LEU A 198 19.74 2.95 -8.82
C LEU A 198 20.54 3.97 -9.66
N ARG A 199 21.35 4.83 -9.03
CA ARG A 199 22.20 5.80 -9.73
C ARG A 199 23.26 5.15 -10.63
N TRP A 200 23.73 3.94 -10.33
CA TRP A 200 24.70 3.23 -11.17
C TRP A 200 24.16 2.86 -12.56
N ALA A 201 22.84 2.86 -12.73
CA ALA A 201 22.18 2.62 -14.02
C ALA A 201 21.94 3.91 -14.84
N LEU A 202 22.12 5.10 -14.25
CA LEU A 202 21.89 6.36 -14.96
C LEU A 202 22.87 6.51 -16.14
N GLY A 203 22.34 6.97 -17.28
CA GLY A 203 23.12 7.16 -18.51
C GLY A 203 23.47 5.87 -19.26
N ARG A 204 22.97 4.71 -18.82
CA ARG A 204 23.13 3.44 -19.54
C ARG A 204 21.94 3.16 -20.47
N ASN A 205 22.22 2.48 -21.57
CA ASN A 205 21.28 2.14 -22.63
C ASN A 205 21.00 0.63 -22.68
N THR A 206 19.78 0.28 -23.05
CA THR A 206 19.32 -1.09 -23.26
C THR A 206 18.58 -1.20 -24.59
N LYS A 207 18.53 -2.42 -25.16
CA LYS A 207 17.89 -2.64 -26.46
C LYS A 207 16.37 -2.52 -26.37
N ARG A 208 15.78 -3.09 -25.31
CA ARG A 208 14.36 -2.88 -24.96
C ARG A 208 14.24 -1.94 -23.78
N VAL A 209 13.12 -1.22 -23.69
CA VAL A 209 12.90 -0.23 -22.63
C VAL A 209 12.79 -0.93 -21.27
N GLU A 210 12.12 -2.08 -21.22
CA GLU A 210 11.92 -2.90 -20.03
C GLU A 210 13.23 -3.45 -19.45
N ASP A 211 14.25 -3.68 -20.29
CA ASP A 211 15.56 -4.18 -19.86
C ASP A 211 16.28 -3.19 -18.91
N LYS A 212 15.90 -1.90 -18.90
CA LYS A 212 16.34 -0.94 -17.88
C LYS A 212 16.02 -1.42 -16.47
N ALA A 213 14.90 -2.13 -16.31
CA ALA A 213 14.51 -2.75 -15.05
C ALA A 213 15.17 -4.13 -14.87
N TYR A 214 15.14 -4.99 -15.90
CA TYR A 214 15.62 -6.37 -15.77
C TYR A 214 17.14 -6.47 -15.53
N CYS A 215 17.93 -5.54 -16.05
CA CYS A 215 19.36 -5.46 -15.76
C CYS A 215 19.68 -5.10 -14.30
N LEU A 216 18.69 -4.77 -13.47
CA LEU A 216 18.87 -4.43 -12.05
C LEU A 216 18.45 -5.53 -11.08
N LEU A 217 17.78 -6.59 -11.54
CA LEU A 217 17.22 -7.64 -10.66
C LEU A 217 18.26 -8.23 -9.71
N GLY A 218 19.44 -8.61 -10.23
CA GLY A 218 20.51 -9.18 -9.42
C GLY A 218 21.27 -8.17 -8.55
N ILE A 219 21.28 -6.89 -8.94
CA ILE A 219 21.88 -5.81 -8.13
C ILE A 219 21.05 -5.55 -6.88
N PHE A 220 19.73 -5.68 -7.02
CA PHE A 220 18.80 -5.55 -5.91
C PHE A 220 18.48 -6.87 -5.23
N ASP A 221 18.81 -8.01 -5.81
CA ASP A 221 18.46 -9.35 -5.33
C ASP A 221 16.93 -9.48 -5.14
N VAL A 222 16.22 -9.25 -6.26
CA VAL A 222 14.77 -9.30 -6.40
C VAL A 222 14.38 -10.11 -7.64
N TYR A 223 13.17 -10.66 -7.64
CA TYR A 223 12.67 -11.51 -8.71
C TYR A 223 11.33 -10.99 -9.21
N MET A 224 11.16 -10.86 -10.52
CA MET A 224 9.89 -10.49 -11.14
C MET A 224 9.76 -11.12 -12.53
N PRO A 225 8.53 -11.46 -12.98
CA PRO A 225 8.28 -11.94 -14.34
C PRO A 225 8.67 -10.92 -15.41
N THR A 226 9.28 -11.38 -16.52
CA THR A 226 9.58 -10.55 -17.69
C THR A 226 8.35 -10.39 -18.58
N LEU A 227 7.81 -9.19 -18.69
CA LEU A 227 6.67 -8.85 -19.57
C LEU A 227 7.12 -7.82 -20.62
N TYR A 228 7.56 -8.28 -21.79
CA TYR A 228 7.93 -7.38 -22.88
C TYR A 228 6.69 -6.79 -23.55
N GLY A 229 6.65 -5.47 -23.72
CA GLY A 229 5.49 -4.71 -24.20
C GLY A 229 4.87 -3.79 -23.12
N GLU A 230 5.31 -3.88 -21.86
CA GLU A 230 4.82 -3.04 -20.76
C GLU A 230 5.55 -1.68 -20.65
N GLY A 231 6.63 -1.46 -21.39
CA GLY A 231 7.36 -0.19 -21.41
C GLY A 231 7.95 0.19 -20.04
N ASP A 232 7.84 1.46 -19.64
CA ASP A 232 8.42 1.96 -18.38
C ASP A 232 7.74 1.39 -17.11
N HIS A 233 6.58 0.73 -17.23
CA HIS A 233 5.91 0.05 -16.11
C HIS A 233 6.76 -1.06 -15.49
N ALA A 234 7.67 -1.67 -16.25
CA ALA A 234 8.63 -2.65 -15.75
C ALA A 234 9.51 -2.05 -14.63
N PHE A 235 9.87 -0.76 -14.74
CA PHE A 235 10.68 -0.07 -13.74
C PHE A 235 9.89 0.26 -12.46
N THR A 236 8.58 0.53 -12.60
CA THR A 236 7.68 0.69 -11.45
C THR A 236 7.57 -0.60 -10.64
N ARG A 237 7.36 -1.74 -11.32
CA ARG A 237 7.32 -3.06 -10.66
C ARG A 237 8.65 -3.42 -10.01
N LEU A 238 9.79 -3.09 -10.65
CA LEU A 238 11.10 -3.24 -10.02
C LEU A 238 11.18 -2.47 -8.70
N LYS A 239 10.73 -1.21 -8.66
CA LYS A 239 10.72 -0.42 -7.42
C LYS A 239 9.87 -1.07 -6.34
N GLU A 240 8.69 -1.56 -6.69
CA GLU A 240 7.80 -2.26 -5.74
C GLU A 240 8.48 -3.51 -5.16
N GLU A 241 9.11 -4.34 -5.99
CA GLU A 241 9.86 -5.52 -5.53
C GLU A 241 11.09 -5.15 -4.68
N ILE A 242 11.78 -4.05 -5.00
CA ILE A 242 12.84 -3.50 -4.15
C ILE A 242 12.27 -3.12 -2.78
N TYR A 243 11.15 -2.40 -2.72
CA TYR A 243 10.55 -2.00 -1.45
C TYR A 243 10.04 -3.20 -0.64
N LYS A 244 9.46 -4.21 -1.31
CA LYS A 244 9.08 -5.49 -0.68
C LYS A 244 10.31 -6.17 -0.10
N SER A 245 11.37 -6.37 -0.88
CA SER A 245 12.59 -7.05 -0.42
C SER A 245 13.35 -6.29 0.68
N VAL A 246 13.33 -4.94 0.68
CA VAL A 246 13.89 -4.13 1.76
C VAL A 246 13.10 -4.30 3.05
N ARG A 247 11.77 -4.42 2.98
CA ARG A 247 10.95 -4.80 4.14
C ARG A 247 11.32 -6.20 4.64
N THR A 248 11.41 -7.18 3.74
CA THR A 248 11.76 -8.57 4.09
C THR A 248 13.20 -8.74 4.62
N ARG A 249 14.18 -7.95 4.14
CA ARG A 249 15.58 -7.97 4.65
C ARG A 249 15.75 -7.23 5.97
N ARG A 250 14.91 -6.24 6.28
CA ARG A 250 14.87 -5.64 7.63
C ARG A 250 14.38 -6.64 8.67
N ASP A 251 13.53 -7.59 8.28
CA ASP A 251 13.08 -8.70 9.13
C ASP A 251 14.15 -9.81 9.32
N MET A 252 15.19 -9.88 8.48
CA MET A 252 16.33 -10.82 8.61
C MET A 252 17.68 -10.06 8.74
N GLY A 253 17.99 -9.60 9.96
CA GLY A 253 19.13 -8.73 10.24
C GLY A 253 20.53 -9.25 9.85
N ASP A 254 21.31 -8.40 9.17
CA ASP A 254 22.79 -8.45 9.08
C ASP A 254 23.36 -7.14 9.69
N PRO A 255 24.20 -7.20 10.74
CA PRO A 255 24.56 -6.08 11.61
C PRO A 255 25.79 -5.28 11.14
N ARG A 256 25.80 -4.73 9.92
CA ARG A 256 27.00 -4.05 9.38
C ARG A 256 26.75 -2.75 8.61
N PHE A 257 25.87 -1.86 9.08
CA PHE A 257 25.85 -0.45 8.64
C PHE A 257 25.78 0.50 9.83
N SER A 258 26.87 0.57 10.60
CA SER A 258 27.03 1.57 11.64
C SER A 258 28.51 1.90 11.80
N GLN A 259 28.99 2.92 11.08
CA GLN A 259 29.72 4.07 11.62
C GLN A 259 30.39 4.92 10.53
N ALA A 260 30.52 6.21 10.88
CA ALA A 260 31.20 7.34 10.24
C ALA A 260 30.35 8.17 9.27
N ASN A 261 30.13 9.48 9.46
CA ASN A 261 30.55 10.41 10.52
C ASN A 261 29.58 11.61 10.49
N THR A 262 29.13 12.02 11.68
CA THR A 262 28.69 13.37 11.96
C THR A 262 29.88 14.32 11.91
N SER A 263 29.87 15.30 11.02
CA SER A 263 30.13 16.72 11.31
C SER A 263 30.42 17.49 10.02
N SER A 264 29.48 18.31 9.58
CA SER A 264 29.67 19.75 9.37
C SER A 264 28.33 20.35 8.99
N SER A 265 28.03 21.45 9.66
CA SER A 265 27.01 22.42 9.31
C SER A 265 27.08 22.76 7.82
N ASP A 266 26.02 22.48 7.08
CA ASP A 266 25.74 23.17 5.82
C ASP A 266 24.26 23.52 5.76
N ASP A 267 24.04 24.82 5.85
CA ASP A 267 22.83 25.59 5.65
C ASP A 267 22.44 25.49 4.16
N SER A 268 21.75 24.42 3.73
CA SER A 268 21.27 24.29 2.33
C SER A 268 20.11 23.30 2.08
N SER A 269 19.42 22.79 3.10
CA SER A 269 18.46 21.69 2.94
C SER A 269 17.11 22.08 2.29
N VAL A 270 16.81 23.37 2.11
CA VAL A 270 15.56 23.83 1.48
C VAL A 270 15.70 24.01 -0.04
N GLU A 271 16.91 24.24 -0.55
CA GLU A 271 17.13 24.55 -1.98
C GLU A 271 17.34 23.33 -2.88
N ASN A 272 17.69 22.16 -2.33
CA ASN A 272 18.00 20.94 -3.10
C ASN A 272 16.80 19.99 -3.31
N MET A 273 15.57 20.44 -3.03
CA MET A 273 14.39 19.60 -3.21
C MET A 273 13.90 19.66 -4.68
N ASP A 274 13.79 18.52 -5.36
CA ASP A 274 13.34 18.46 -6.76
C ASP A 274 11.92 19.02 -6.92
N TRP A 275 11.79 20.15 -7.61
CA TRP A 275 10.53 20.82 -7.92
C TRP A 275 10.12 20.67 -9.39
N SER A 276 10.54 19.59 -10.05
CA SER A 276 10.03 19.26 -11.38
C SER A 276 8.49 19.12 -11.36
N PRO A 277 7.76 19.49 -12.43
CA PRO A 277 6.29 19.52 -12.42
C PRO A 277 5.61 18.20 -12.01
N VAL A 278 6.24 17.07 -12.36
CA VAL A 278 5.77 15.72 -11.98
C VAL A 278 5.98 15.48 -10.48
N SER A 279 7.17 15.81 -9.95
CA SER A 279 7.51 15.71 -8.52
C SER A 279 6.65 16.62 -7.64
N VAL A 280 6.31 17.82 -8.12
CA VAL A 280 5.40 18.75 -7.40
C VAL A 280 4.01 18.14 -7.26
N THR A 281 3.47 17.60 -8.35
CA THR A 281 2.11 17.03 -8.37
C THR A 281 2.00 15.85 -7.39
N GLU A 282 3.00 14.98 -7.34
CA GLU A 282 3.04 13.85 -6.42
C GLU A 282 3.18 14.29 -4.95
N LYS A 283 4.02 15.28 -4.68
CA LYS A 283 4.20 15.84 -3.32
C LYS A 283 2.94 16.53 -2.81
N LEU A 284 2.28 17.34 -3.64
CA LEU A 284 1.03 17.99 -3.30
C LEU A 284 -0.07 16.96 -3.05
N ALA A 285 -0.20 15.94 -3.91
CA ALA A 285 -1.18 14.87 -3.72
C ALA A 285 -0.95 14.16 -2.38
N ALA A 286 0.28 13.75 -2.07
CA ALA A 286 0.62 13.07 -0.82
C ALA A 286 0.45 13.93 0.45
N TRP A 287 0.58 15.25 0.33
CA TRP A 287 0.34 16.18 1.43
C TRP A 287 -1.13 16.44 1.67
N LEU A 288 -1.91 16.62 0.60
CA LEU A 288 -3.32 17.00 0.67
C LEU A 288 -4.22 15.82 1.02
N SER A 289 -3.92 14.62 0.53
CA SER A 289 -4.67 13.42 0.88
C SER A 289 -3.79 12.17 0.86
N PRO A 290 -3.87 11.33 1.90
CA PRO A 290 -3.16 10.05 1.93
C PRO A 290 -3.75 9.02 0.95
N THR A 291 -4.95 9.28 0.41
CA THR A 291 -5.69 8.35 -0.44
C THR A 291 -5.65 8.74 -1.91
N ASN A 292 -5.53 7.74 -2.79
CA ASN A 292 -5.59 7.93 -4.23
C ASN A 292 -6.90 7.36 -4.81
N PRO A 293 -7.89 8.20 -5.16
CA PRO A 293 -9.21 7.75 -5.62
C PRO A 293 -9.15 7.02 -6.96
N LYS A 294 -8.06 7.16 -7.72
CA LYS A 294 -7.85 6.44 -8.98
C LYS A 294 -7.84 4.92 -8.79
N VAL A 295 -7.31 4.44 -7.67
CA VAL A 295 -7.25 3.00 -7.36
C VAL A 295 -8.66 2.42 -7.21
N HIS A 296 -9.52 3.09 -6.44
CA HIS A 296 -10.92 2.69 -6.26
C HIS A 296 -11.71 2.76 -7.57
N HIS A 297 -11.44 3.81 -8.37
CA HIS A 297 -12.08 3.97 -9.67
C HIS A 297 -11.70 2.84 -10.63
N GLU A 298 -10.41 2.53 -10.77
CA GLU A 298 -9.92 1.45 -11.64
C GLU A 298 -10.46 0.07 -11.21
N ARG A 299 -10.52 -0.21 -9.90
CA ARG A 299 -11.14 -1.44 -9.36
C ARG A 299 -12.62 -1.53 -9.74
N SER A 300 -13.37 -0.45 -9.51
CA SER A 300 -14.81 -0.40 -9.81
C SER A 300 -15.09 -0.52 -11.31
N ASN A 301 -14.21 0.03 -12.16
CA ASN A 301 -14.36 -0.04 -13.62
C ASN A 301 -14.00 -1.43 -14.16
N LYS A 302 -13.00 -2.12 -13.59
CA LYS A 302 -12.69 -3.53 -13.93
C LYS A 302 -13.85 -4.48 -13.62
N CYS A 303 -14.56 -4.24 -12.51
CA CYS A 303 -15.72 -5.04 -12.11
C CYS A 303 -17.01 -4.69 -12.88
N ARG A 304 -17.02 -3.60 -13.66
CA ARG A 304 -18.18 -3.13 -14.42
C ARG A 304 -18.34 -3.93 -15.72
N THR A 305 -19.58 -4.30 -16.04
CA THR A 305 -19.88 -4.94 -17.33
C THR A 305 -19.99 -3.88 -18.42
N HIS A 306 -19.47 -4.16 -19.61
CA HIS A 306 -19.57 -3.20 -20.72
C HIS A 306 -21.05 -2.88 -21.02
N GLY A 307 -21.39 -1.60 -21.10
CA GLY A 307 -22.78 -1.13 -21.28
C GLY A 307 -23.60 -0.97 -19.99
N SER A 308 -23.15 -1.46 -18.82
CA SER A 308 -23.94 -1.28 -17.59
C SER A 308 -23.94 0.16 -17.10
N GLY A 309 -25.10 0.67 -16.68
CA GLY A 309 -25.32 2.04 -16.21
C GLY A 309 -25.65 3.06 -17.31
N THR A 310 -25.73 2.65 -18.58
CA THR A 310 -26.10 3.56 -19.69
C THR A 310 -27.51 4.12 -19.54
N TRP A 311 -28.46 3.31 -19.04
CA TRP A 311 -29.84 3.74 -18.79
C TRP A 311 -29.90 5.01 -17.93
N PHE A 312 -29.02 5.14 -16.95
CA PHE A 312 -28.96 6.31 -16.06
C PHE A 312 -28.36 7.52 -16.78
N LEU A 313 -27.29 7.32 -17.55
CA LEU A 313 -26.67 8.38 -18.36
C LEU A 313 -27.63 8.90 -19.44
N GLU A 314 -28.58 8.08 -19.87
CA GLU A 314 -29.61 8.44 -20.84
C GLU A 314 -30.85 9.11 -20.21
N ARG A 315 -31.01 9.04 -18.88
CA ARG A 315 -32.14 9.69 -18.19
C ARG A 315 -32.12 11.20 -18.38
N GLU A 316 -33.32 11.73 -18.52
CA GLU A 316 -33.52 13.18 -18.67
C GLU A 316 -33.01 13.96 -17.46
N SER A 317 -33.21 13.44 -16.25
CA SER A 317 -32.71 14.06 -15.01
C SER A 317 -31.19 14.16 -14.95
N PHE A 318 -30.46 13.13 -15.41
CA PHE A 318 -29.01 13.17 -15.51
C PHE A 318 -28.56 14.14 -16.60
N LYS A 319 -29.16 14.10 -17.79
CA LYS A 319 -28.85 15.03 -18.89
C LYS A 319 -29.08 16.48 -18.48
N GLN A 320 -30.19 16.77 -17.80
CA GLN A 320 -30.48 18.09 -17.25
C GLN A 320 -29.47 18.50 -16.18
N TRP A 321 -29.10 17.60 -15.27
CA TRP A 321 -28.07 17.86 -14.26
C TRP A 321 -26.71 18.16 -14.90
N VAL A 322 -26.27 17.39 -15.90
CA VAL A 322 -25.01 17.65 -16.61
C VAL A 322 -25.07 18.98 -17.39
N SER A 323 -26.22 19.36 -17.94
CA SER A 323 -26.37 20.60 -18.72
C SER A 323 -26.69 21.85 -17.88
N SER A 324 -26.88 21.73 -16.57
CA SER A 324 -27.38 22.80 -15.70
C SER A 324 -26.36 23.91 -15.38
N GLY A 325 -25.09 23.75 -15.76
CA GLY A 325 -24.02 24.66 -15.34
C GLY A 325 -23.69 24.45 -13.85
N HIS A 326 -23.31 25.52 -13.14
CA HIS A 326 -23.07 25.52 -11.69
C HIS A 326 -24.38 25.54 -10.89
N GLY A 327 -24.38 25.00 -9.68
CA GLY A 327 -25.54 25.11 -8.78
C GLY A 327 -26.30 23.82 -8.55
N ALA A 328 -26.18 22.84 -9.45
CA ALA A 328 -26.99 21.64 -9.40
C ALA A 328 -26.40 20.55 -8.52
N PHE A 329 -27.29 19.90 -7.78
CA PHE A 329 -26.94 18.83 -6.86
C PHE A 329 -27.75 17.59 -7.22
N LEU A 330 -27.11 16.44 -7.42
CA LEU A 330 -27.79 15.18 -7.69
C LEU A 330 -27.48 14.18 -6.58
N TRP A 331 -28.53 13.62 -5.99
CA TRP A 331 -28.42 12.55 -5.02
C TRP A 331 -28.88 11.24 -5.63
N LEU A 332 -27.94 10.32 -5.83
CA LEU A 332 -28.18 8.96 -6.27
C LEU A 332 -28.33 8.03 -5.06
N ARG A 333 -29.56 7.60 -4.77
CA ARG A 333 -29.86 6.70 -3.64
C ARG A 333 -30.36 5.34 -4.08
N GLY A 334 -30.12 4.34 -3.25
CA GLY A 334 -30.59 2.99 -3.49
C GLY A 334 -30.21 2.02 -2.39
N ILE A 335 -30.85 0.86 -2.38
CA ILE A 335 -30.57 -0.19 -1.40
C ILE A 335 -29.12 -0.68 -1.44
N SER A 336 -28.65 -1.30 -0.37
CA SER A 336 -27.33 -1.95 -0.35
C SER A 336 -27.25 -3.01 -1.46
N GLY A 337 -26.15 -3.06 -2.19
CA GLY A 337 -25.96 -4.01 -3.29
C GLY A 337 -26.71 -3.70 -4.60
N ALA A 338 -27.34 -2.52 -4.73
CA ALA A 338 -28.02 -2.09 -5.96
C ALA A 338 -27.05 -1.68 -7.11
N GLY A 339 -25.73 -1.71 -6.89
CA GLY A 339 -24.74 -1.32 -7.91
C GLY A 339 -24.41 0.17 -7.98
N LYS A 340 -24.67 0.95 -6.91
CA LYS A 340 -24.40 2.40 -6.85
C LYS A 340 -22.95 2.76 -7.22
N THR A 341 -21.96 2.08 -6.64
CA THR A 341 -20.54 2.30 -6.92
C THR A 341 -20.17 2.00 -8.38
N THR A 342 -20.78 0.95 -8.96
CA THR A 342 -20.63 0.61 -10.38
C THR A 342 -21.27 1.67 -11.28
N LEU A 343 -22.42 2.23 -10.86
CA LEU A 343 -23.07 3.31 -11.58
C LEU A 343 -22.27 4.62 -11.46
N MET A 344 -21.74 4.93 -10.28
CA MET A 344 -20.89 6.09 -10.04
C MET A 344 -19.61 6.04 -10.87
N SER A 345 -19.01 4.86 -11.06
CA SER A 345 -17.86 4.72 -11.96
C SER A 345 -18.21 5.03 -13.43
N ALA A 346 -19.40 4.64 -13.90
CA ALA A 346 -19.89 5.01 -15.23
C ALA A 346 -20.15 6.53 -15.37
N VAL A 347 -20.69 7.16 -14.32
CA VAL A 347 -20.86 8.62 -14.27
C VAL A 347 -19.51 9.33 -14.32
N ILE A 348 -18.55 8.92 -13.49
CA ILE A 348 -17.22 9.53 -13.46
C ILE A 348 -16.52 9.39 -14.82
N GLU A 349 -16.60 8.23 -15.48
CA GLU A 349 -16.08 8.03 -16.84
C GLU A 349 -16.70 9.00 -17.85
N GLU A 350 -18.01 9.20 -17.80
CA GLU A 350 -18.70 10.15 -18.67
C GLU A 350 -18.31 11.61 -18.39
N LEU A 351 -18.13 11.97 -17.11
CA LEU A 351 -17.65 13.29 -16.72
C LEU A 351 -16.19 13.51 -17.16
N LEU A 352 -15.33 12.50 -17.01
CA LEU A 352 -13.93 12.56 -17.42
C LEU A 352 -13.78 12.69 -18.95
N ARG A 353 -14.70 12.14 -19.76
CA ARG A 353 -14.73 12.38 -21.22
C ARG A 353 -15.03 13.82 -21.59
N ARG A 354 -15.74 14.55 -20.72
CA ARG A 354 -16.10 15.96 -20.89
C ARG A 354 -15.04 16.91 -20.33
N ASN A 355 -13.97 16.37 -19.76
CA ASN A 355 -12.90 17.14 -19.14
C ASN A 355 -12.06 17.83 -20.22
N ASP A 356 -12.15 19.15 -20.31
CA ASP A 356 -11.45 19.99 -21.28
C ASP A 356 -10.69 21.13 -20.57
N SER A 357 -10.37 22.23 -21.26
CA SER A 357 -9.69 23.38 -20.65
C SER A 357 -10.58 24.19 -19.72
N ASN A 358 -11.90 24.13 -19.89
CA ASN A 358 -12.88 24.96 -19.18
C ASN A 358 -13.76 24.14 -18.22
N THR A 359 -13.69 22.82 -18.30
CA THR A 359 -14.42 21.85 -17.47
C THR A 359 -13.43 21.00 -16.69
N VAL A 360 -13.61 20.91 -15.37
CA VAL A 360 -12.77 20.07 -14.50
C VAL A 360 -13.62 19.12 -13.65
N VAL A 361 -13.06 17.94 -13.36
CA VAL A 361 -13.73 16.89 -12.59
C VAL A 361 -12.87 16.50 -11.40
N GLY A 362 -13.45 16.56 -10.21
CA GLY A 362 -12.91 15.93 -9.00
C GLY A 362 -13.82 14.79 -8.56
N TYR A 363 -13.24 13.64 -8.23
CA TYR A 363 -14.04 12.51 -7.74
C TYR A 363 -13.38 11.79 -6.56
N PHE A 364 -14.20 11.12 -5.76
CA PHE A 364 -13.74 10.38 -4.58
C PHE A 364 -14.65 9.18 -4.27
N TYR A 365 -14.09 8.16 -3.63
CA TYR A 365 -14.82 6.98 -3.16
C TYR A 365 -14.62 6.85 -1.66
N CYS A 366 -15.71 6.98 -0.89
CA CYS A 366 -15.66 6.63 0.53
C CYS A 366 -15.76 5.10 0.65
N SER A 367 -14.95 4.51 1.51
CA SER A 367 -14.92 3.06 1.71
C SER A 367 -14.88 2.72 3.19
N PHE A 368 -15.83 1.90 3.64
CA PHE A 368 -15.87 1.39 5.02
C PHE A 368 -14.61 0.59 5.39
N ASP A 369 -13.91 0.01 4.40
CA ASP A 369 -12.66 -0.74 4.57
C ASP A 369 -11.40 0.14 4.63
N ASP A 370 -11.49 1.45 4.37
CA ASP A 370 -10.33 2.36 4.37
C ASP A 370 -10.60 3.58 5.25
N GLN A 371 -10.12 3.55 6.50
CA GLN A 371 -10.28 4.65 7.46
C GLN A 371 -9.78 6.00 6.93
N GLU A 372 -8.71 6.01 6.14
CA GLU A 372 -8.17 7.25 5.59
C GLU A 372 -9.12 7.84 4.55
N SER A 373 -9.88 7.01 3.83
CA SER A 373 -10.92 7.45 2.89
C SER A 373 -12.18 7.99 3.57
N GLN A 374 -12.36 7.73 4.86
CA GLN A 374 -13.55 8.15 5.61
C GLN A 374 -13.43 9.59 6.13
N LEU A 375 -12.20 10.11 6.24
CA LEU A 375 -11.94 11.43 6.80
C LEU A 375 -12.36 12.55 5.83
N PRO A 376 -13.12 13.56 6.28
CA PRO A 376 -13.47 14.72 5.46
C PRO A 376 -12.25 15.41 4.83
N SER A 377 -11.15 15.54 5.58
CA SER A 377 -9.89 16.12 5.09
C SER A 377 -9.31 15.36 3.91
N SER A 378 -9.42 14.02 3.90
CA SER A 378 -8.92 13.18 2.80
C SER A 378 -9.77 13.33 1.54
N ILE A 379 -11.10 13.41 1.70
CA ILE A 379 -12.06 13.60 0.61
C ILE A 379 -11.77 14.92 -0.12
N PHE A 380 -11.82 16.04 0.61
CA PHE A 380 -11.65 17.37 0.02
C PHE A 380 -10.20 17.66 -0.37
N GLY A 381 -9.23 17.15 0.37
CA GLY A 381 -7.82 17.23 -0.01
C GLY A 381 -7.52 16.49 -1.32
N SER A 382 -8.17 15.34 -1.55
CA SER A 382 -8.02 14.60 -2.81
C SER A 382 -8.70 15.31 -3.98
N ILE A 383 -9.89 15.87 -3.77
CA ILE A 383 -10.55 16.72 -4.78
C ILE A 383 -9.66 17.91 -5.12
N LEU A 384 -9.10 18.59 -4.12
CA LEU A 384 -8.21 19.73 -4.31
C LEU A 384 -6.93 19.34 -5.08
N ALA A 385 -6.32 18.18 -4.77
CA ALA A 385 -5.17 17.66 -5.50
C ALA A 385 -5.49 17.39 -6.99
N GLN A 386 -6.69 16.88 -7.29
CA GLN A 386 -7.14 16.65 -8.66
C GLN A 386 -7.34 17.96 -9.43
N LEU A 387 -7.93 18.99 -8.79
CA LEU A 387 -8.06 20.32 -9.37
C LEU A 387 -6.69 20.96 -9.62
N ALA A 388 -5.76 20.84 -8.67
CA ALA A 388 -4.41 21.39 -8.77
C ALA A 388 -3.61 20.79 -9.93
N LYS A 389 -3.82 19.50 -10.24
CA LYS A 389 -3.20 18.85 -11.39
C LYS A 389 -3.59 19.48 -12.74
N ARG A 390 -4.73 20.19 -12.79
CA ARG A 390 -5.30 20.77 -14.01
C ARG A 390 -5.17 22.30 -14.08
N SER A 391 -5.01 22.99 -12.94
CA SER A 391 -4.72 24.42 -12.89
C SER A 391 -3.25 24.65 -12.48
N PRO A 392 -2.39 25.10 -13.41
CA PRO A 392 -1.04 25.53 -13.08
C PRO A 392 -1.01 26.64 -12.02
N GLU A 393 -2.00 27.55 -12.04
CA GLU A 393 -2.12 28.64 -11.07
C GLU A 393 -2.38 28.12 -9.66
N LEU A 394 -3.34 27.20 -9.52
CA LEU A 394 -3.67 26.57 -8.24
C LEU A 394 -2.53 25.68 -7.75
N SER A 395 -1.86 24.96 -8.65
CA SER A 395 -0.67 24.17 -8.32
C SER A 395 0.43 25.05 -7.73
N ARG A 396 0.67 26.24 -8.30
CA ARG A 396 1.63 27.21 -7.77
C ARG A 396 1.23 27.72 -6.40
N GLU A 397 -0.03 28.13 -6.21
CA GLU A 397 -0.55 28.60 -4.91
C GLU A 397 -0.39 27.53 -3.82
N LEU A 398 -0.74 26.28 -4.12
CA LEU A 398 -0.59 25.17 -3.17
C LEU A 398 0.87 24.81 -2.91
N THR A 399 1.74 24.98 -3.90
CA THR A 399 3.19 24.78 -3.71
C THR A 399 3.78 25.85 -2.78
N GLU A 400 3.33 27.09 -2.89
CA GLU A 400 3.72 28.16 -1.96
C GLU A 400 3.23 27.87 -0.54
N LEU A 401 1.95 27.51 -0.37
CA LEU A 401 1.38 27.09 0.92
C LEU A 401 2.12 25.88 1.51
N TYR A 402 2.48 24.90 0.69
CA TYR A 402 3.27 23.74 1.10
C TYR A 402 4.62 24.19 1.67
N ARG A 403 5.32 25.12 1.00
CA ARG A 403 6.62 25.63 1.46
C ARG A 403 6.52 26.44 2.74
N GLU A 404 5.50 27.31 2.86
CA GLU A 404 5.26 28.10 4.08
C GLU A 404 5.00 27.21 5.30
N ARG A 405 4.36 26.06 5.08
CA ARG A 405 4.02 25.10 6.13
C ARG A 405 5.10 24.07 6.40
N LEU A 406 6.18 24.07 5.61
CA LEU A 406 7.37 23.26 5.82
C LEU A 406 8.22 23.93 6.91
N GLY A 407 8.31 23.29 8.09
CA GLY A 407 9.09 23.83 9.20
C GLY A 407 10.58 23.97 8.86
N ARG A 408 11.30 24.84 9.60
CA ARG A 408 12.76 25.07 9.43
C ARG A 408 13.61 23.79 9.55
N ASP A 409 13.06 22.76 10.21
CA ASP A 409 13.74 21.48 10.45
C ASP A 409 13.50 20.43 9.34
N GLY A 410 12.83 20.79 8.23
CA GLY A 410 12.59 19.87 7.10
C GLY A 410 11.59 18.74 7.37
N GLY A 411 10.72 18.89 8.39
CA GLY A 411 9.64 17.95 8.70
C GLY A 411 8.48 17.97 7.70
N LYS A 412 7.48 17.09 7.87
CA LYS A 412 6.26 17.10 7.03
C LYS A 412 5.51 18.44 7.17
N PRO A 413 5.01 19.01 6.07
CA PRO A 413 4.27 20.27 6.14
C PRO A 413 2.97 20.11 6.93
N LYS A 414 2.60 21.15 7.67
CA LYS A 414 1.34 21.17 8.43
C LYS A 414 0.15 20.93 7.47
N PRO A 415 -0.84 20.10 7.83
CA PRO A 415 -2.00 19.85 6.98
C PRO A 415 -2.85 21.13 6.80
N LEU A 416 -3.65 21.17 5.73
CA LEU A 416 -4.67 22.21 5.56
C LEU A 416 -5.90 21.87 6.39
N LEU A 417 -6.54 22.90 6.95
CA LEU A 417 -7.85 22.76 7.56
C LEU A 417 -8.93 22.58 6.49
N LEU A 418 -10.04 21.96 6.86
CA LEU A 418 -11.16 21.74 5.95
C LEU A 418 -11.74 23.05 5.40
N GLU A 419 -11.83 24.09 6.24
CA GLU A 419 -12.29 25.43 5.83
C GLU A 419 -11.34 26.07 4.80
N GLU A 420 -10.03 25.89 4.97
CA GLU A 420 -9.02 26.37 4.02
C GLU A 420 -9.15 25.66 2.67
N MET A 421 -9.30 24.34 2.68
CA MET A 421 -9.53 23.55 1.46
C MET A 421 -10.81 24.00 0.76
N LEU A 422 -11.89 24.21 1.51
CA LEU A 422 -13.17 24.68 1.00
C LEU A 422 -13.03 26.04 0.29
N ASP A 423 -12.33 26.99 0.91
CA ASP A 423 -12.12 28.31 0.33
C ASP A 423 -11.22 28.28 -0.91
N ILE A 424 -10.20 27.43 -0.93
CA ILE A 424 -9.34 27.24 -2.09
C ILE A 424 -10.14 26.62 -3.25
N ILE A 425 -10.88 25.53 -3.00
CA ILE A 425 -11.74 24.88 -4.02
C ILE A 425 -12.76 25.87 -4.57
N ARG A 426 -13.41 26.64 -3.69
CA ARG A 426 -14.38 27.67 -4.11
C ARG A 426 -13.74 28.75 -4.98
N ARG A 427 -12.53 29.21 -4.67
CA ARG A 427 -11.81 30.19 -5.50
C ARG A 427 -11.38 29.59 -6.84
N ALA A 428 -10.81 28.39 -6.82
CA ALA A 428 -10.39 27.68 -8.03
C ALA A 428 -11.58 27.40 -8.96
N SER A 429 -12.76 27.09 -8.40
CA SER A 429 -13.94 26.78 -9.20
C SER A 429 -14.40 27.94 -10.09
N ARG A 430 -14.11 29.20 -9.70
CA ARG A 430 -14.45 30.39 -10.49
C ARG A 430 -13.63 30.54 -11.77
N GLN A 431 -12.54 29.81 -11.91
CA GLN A 431 -11.67 29.83 -13.09
C GLN A 431 -12.21 28.95 -14.22
N TYR A 432 -13.15 28.05 -13.90
CA TYR A 432 -13.72 27.10 -14.84
C TYR A 432 -15.16 27.48 -15.17
N THR A 433 -15.61 27.19 -16.39
CA THR A 433 -17.04 27.30 -16.74
C THR A 433 -17.86 26.20 -16.10
N GLN A 434 -17.23 25.08 -15.75
CA GLN A 434 -17.90 23.95 -15.13
C GLN A 434 -16.96 23.15 -14.23
N VAL A 435 -17.40 22.85 -13.01
CA VAL A 435 -16.67 22.02 -12.04
C VAL A 435 -17.56 20.90 -11.55
N TYR A 436 -17.24 19.66 -11.92
CA TYR A 436 -17.97 18.50 -11.43
C TYR A 436 -17.29 17.90 -10.20
N ILE A 437 -18.08 17.61 -9.16
CA ILE A 437 -17.63 16.86 -7.98
C ILE A 437 -18.51 15.61 -7.86
N ALA A 438 -17.88 14.43 -7.88
CA ALA A 438 -18.56 13.14 -7.75
C ALA A 438 -18.03 12.36 -6.54
N ILE A 439 -18.89 12.08 -5.56
CA ILE A 439 -18.48 11.34 -4.35
C ILE A 439 -19.34 10.08 -4.18
N ASP A 440 -18.70 8.92 -4.22
CA ASP A 440 -19.35 7.65 -3.95
C ASP A 440 -19.44 7.36 -2.44
N ALA A 441 -20.56 6.75 -2.05
CA ALA A 441 -20.82 6.19 -0.72
C ALA A 441 -20.59 7.18 0.44
N VAL A 442 -21.10 8.42 0.33
CA VAL A 442 -20.90 9.48 1.36
C VAL A 442 -21.33 9.05 2.77
N ASN A 443 -22.27 8.11 2.87
CA ASN A 443 -22.69 7.52 4.15
C ASN A 443 -21.59 6.72 4.87
N GLU A 444 -20.46 6.42 4.22
CA GLU A 444 -19.33 5.70 4.81
C GLU A 444 -18.24 6.63 5.34
N ALA A 445 -18.39 7.96 5.19
CA ALA A 445 -17.50 8.93 5.81
C ALA A 445 -17.58 8.88 7.35
N SER A 446 -16.53 9.29 8.04
CA SER A 446 -16.48 9.34 9.51
C SER A 446 -17.43 10.41 10.06
N GLU A 447 -17.62 11.49 9.30
CA GLU A 447 -18.53 12.60 9.62
C GLU A 447 -19.39 12.96 8.39
N PRO A 448 -20.39 12.14 8.03
CA PRO A 448 -21.16 12.32 6.80
C PRO A 448 -21.89 13.66 6.70
N LEU A 449 -22.42 14.16 7.82
CA LEU A 449 -23.11 15.47 7.85
C LEU A 449 -22.15 16.63 7.57
N LEU A 450 -20.93 16.59 8.10
CA LEU A 450 -19.90 17.59 7.83
C LEU A 450 -19.49 17.59 6.35
N VAL A 451 -19.41 16.41 5.73
CA VAL A 451 -19.18 16.29 4.28
C VAL A 451 -20.33 16.93 3.50
N LEU A 452 -21.58 16.65 3.86
CA LEU A 452 -22.75 17.24 3.21
C LEU A 452 -22.84 18.77 3.40
N GLU A 453 -22.51 19.30 4.58
CA GLU A 453 -22.39 20.74 4.85
C GLU A 453 -21.33 21.40 3.98
N THR A 454 -20.16 20.77 3.85
CA THR A 454 -19.07 21.26 3.00
C THR A 454 -19.47 21.25 1.53
N LEU A 455 -20.12 20.18 1.05
CA LEU A 455 -20.65 20.10 -0.32
C LEU A 455 -21.76 21.12 -0.57
N ARG A 456 -22.63 21.38 0.42
CA ARG A 456 -23.63 22.46 0.34
C ARG A 456 -22.96 23.83 0.17
N ALA A 457 -21.84 24.05 0.84
CA ALA A 457 -21.09 25.29 0.72
C ALA A 457 -20.37 25.43 -0.65
N LEU A 458 -20.14 24.32 -1.35
CA LEU A 458 -19.57 24.26 -2.71
C LEU A 458 -20.63 24.24 -3.81
N SER A 459 -21.88 23.84 -3.52
CA SER A 459 -22.90 23.62 -4.55
C SER A 459 -23.22 24.87 -5.36
N ARG A 460 -22.97 26.08 -4.84
CA ARG A 460 -23.17 27.34 -5.58
C ARG A 460 -22.18 27.55 -6.73
N SER A 461 -21.02 26.90 -6.68
CA SER A 461 -19.92 27.08 -7.63
C SER A 461 -19.45 25.77 -8.26
N CYS A 462 -20.09 24.65 -7.92
CA CYS A 462 -19.78 23.32 -8.43
C CYS A 462 -21.08 22.57 -8.74
N THR A 463 -20.97 21.54 -9.56
CA THR A 463 -22.06 20.65 -9.96
C THR A 463 -21.78 19.30 -9.34
N ILE A 464 -22.59 18.92 -8.37
CA ILE A 464 -22.23 17.88 -7.41
C ILE A 464 -23.15 16.68 -7.58
N ILE A 465 -22.56 15.49 -7.63
CA ILE A 465 -23.28 14.22 -7.52
C ILE A 465 -22.74 13.42 -6.33
N ILE A 466 -23.65 12.88 -5.53
CA ILE A 466 -23.30 11.96 -4.44
C ILE A 466 -24.07 10.65 -4.57
N SER A 467 -23.48 9.55 -4.11
CA SER A 467 -24.20 8.30 -3.88
C SER A 467 -24.29 7.96 -2.40
N SER A 468 -25.40 7.32 -1.99
CA SER A 468 -25.54 6.77 -0.64
C SER A 468 -26.53 5.62 -0.57
N VAL A 469 -26.45 4.81 0.49
CA VAL A 469 -27.60 4.00 0.91
C VAL A 469 -28.72 4.89 1.44
N ASN A 470 -29.94 4.36 1.50
CA ASN A 470 -31.06 5.07 2.13
C ASN A 470 -30.74 5.24 3.63
N SER A 471 -30.66 6.49 4.08
CA SER A 471 -30.42 6.85 5.48
C SER A 471 -31.42 7.92 5.90
N LEU A 472 -31.97 7.79 7.11
CA LEU A 472 -32.94 8.73 7.67
C LEU A 472 -32.34 10.13 7.82
N ASP A 473 -31.07 10.23 8.22
CA ASP A 473 -30.37 11.51 8.38
C ASP A 473 -30.28 12.27 7.05
N PHE A 474 -30.06 11.53 5.96
CA PHE A 474 -29.92 12.11 4.62
C PHE A 474 -31.27 12.54 4.07
N GLU A 475 -32.33 11.76 4.36
CA GLU A 475 -33.71 12.13 4.01
C GLU A 475 -34.20 13.38 4.74
N GLN A 476 -33.68 13.67 5.93
CA GLN A 476 -34.00 14.91 6.64
C GLN A 476 -33.18 16.10 6.14
N TYR A 477 -31.88 15.89 5.88
CA TYR A 477 -30.95 16.98 5.58
C TYR A 477 -30.95 17.40 4.09
N LEU A 478 -30.93 16.45 3.15
CA LEU A 478 -30.75 16.74 1.71
C LEU A 478 -31.92 17.50 1.07
N PRO A 479 -33.21 17.24 1.38
CA PRO A 479 -34.31 17.99 0.74
C PRO A 479 -34.29 19.50 0.97
N VAL A 480 -33.50 19.98 1.94
CA VAL A 480 -33.30 21.41 2.23
C VAL A 480 -32.22 22.03 1.32
N MET A 481 -31.55 21.23 0.48
CA MET A 481 -30.52 21.71 -0.44
C MET A 481 -31.13 22.38 -1.68
N PRO A 482 -30.58 23.54 -2.11
CA PRO A 482 -31.02 24.20 -3.32
C PRO A 482 -30.68 23.35 -4.56
N CYS A 483 -31.58 23.35 -5.55
CA CYS A 483 -31.38 22.71 -6.86
C CYS A 483 -31.05 21.20 -6.76
N LEU A 484 -31.65 20.50 -5.80
CA LEU A 484 -31.50 19.06 -5.61
C LEU A 484 -32.38 18.25 -6.58
N THR A 485 -31.75 17.35 -7.31
CA THR A 485 -32.39 16.27 -8.06
C THR A 485 -32.17 14.95 -7.30
N ILE A 486 -33.24 14.23 -6.99
CA ILE A 486 -33.17 12.94 -6.30
C ILE A 486 -33.44 11.81 -7.29
N GLU A 487 -32.45 10.95 -7.48
CA GLU A 487 -32.55 9.75 -8.30
C GLU A 487 -32.50 8.52 -7.42
N THR A 488 -33.53 7.68 -7.50
CA THR A 488 -33.59 6.42 -6.76
C THR A 488 -33.43 5.27 -7.73
N ILE A 489 -32.43 4.42 -7.51
CA ILE A 489 -32.23 3.18 -8.29
C ILE A 489 -33.38 2.22 -7.94
N ARG A 490 -34.23 1.94 -8.92
CA ARG A 490 -35.34 0.98 -8.77
C ARG A 490 -34.91 -0.37 -9.35
N GLY A 491 -35.53 -1.45 -8.88
CA GLY A 491 -35.23 -2.79 -9.39
C GLY A 491 -35.46 -2.95 -10.89
N ALA A 492 -36.49 -2.27 -11.44
CA ALA A 492 -36.76 -2.25 -12.88
C ALA A 492 -35.64 -1.58 -13.70
N ASP A 493 -34.94 -0.61 -13.12
CA ASP A 493 -33.93 0.18 -13.82
C ASP A 493 -32.65 -0.62 -14.10
N ILE A 494 -32.34 -1.57 -13.22
CA ILE A 494 -31.13 -2.41 -13.32
C ILE A 494 -31.39 -3.76 -13.97
N GLN A 495 -32.61 -4.05 -14.39
CA GLN A 495 -33.00 -5.38 -14.85
C GLN A 495 -32.23 -5.82 -16.10
N ASP A 496 -32.04 -4.90 -17.05
CA ASP A 496 -31.27 -5.13 -18.28
C ASP A 496 -29.76 -5.26 -18.00
N ASP A 497 -29.23 -4.45 -17.08
CA ASP A 497 -27.83 -4.54 -16.63
C ASP A 497 -27.55 -5.89 -15.95
N VAL A 498 -28.47 -6.33 -15.10
CA VAL A 498 -28.40 -7.64 -14.43
C VAL A 498 -28.46 -8.78 -15.44
N ASN A 499 -29.38 -8.73 -16.41
CA ASN A 499 -29.49 -9.75 -17.44
C ASN A 499 -28.22 -9.80 -18.30
N THR A 500 -27.68 -8.65 -18.68
CA THR A 500 -26.41 -8.53 -19.43
C THR A 500 -25.23 -9.09 -18.64
N TYR A 501 -25.19 -8.86 -17.32
CA TYR A 501 -24.19 -9.44 -16.43
C TYR A 501 -24.30 -10.96 -16.36
N ILE A 502 -25.52 -11.50 -16.14
CA ILE A 502 -25.76 -12.94 -16.08
C ILE A 502 -25.32 -13.62 -17.37
N ARG A 503 -25.74 -13.09 -18.53
CA ARG A 503 -25.40 -13.66 -19.84
C ARG A 503 -23.88 -13.66 -20.08
N ASN A 504 -23.20 -12.55 -19.81
CA ASN A 504 -21.74 -12.49 -19.90
C ASN A 504 -21.07 -13.51 -18.98
N PHE A 505 -21.57 -13.70 -17.76
CA PHE A 505 -21.03 -14.70 -16.84
C PHE A 505 -21.24 -16.13 -17.38
N LEU A 506 -22.43 -16.44 -17.89
CA LEU A 506 -22.74 -17.76 -18.46
C LEU A 506 -21.92 -18.09 -19.71
N GLU A 507 -21.50 -17.07 -20.47
CA GLU A 507 -20.69 -17.22 -21.68
C GLU A 507 -19.19 -17.30 -21.40
N ARG A 508 -18.69 -16.57 -20.39
CA ARG A 508 -17.24 -16.44 -20.13
C ARG A 508 -16.72 -17.35 -19.03
N HIS A 509 -17.56 -17.77 -18.08
CA HIS A 509 -17.10 -18.56 -16.95
C HIS A 509 -16.82 -20.01 -17.39
N ALA A 510 -15.60 -20.50 -17.12
CA ALA A 510 -15.09 -21.79 -17.64
C ALA A 510 -16.02 -22.98 -17.39
N ARG A 511 -16.69 -23.03 -16.22
CA ARG A 511 -17.65 -24.10 -15.87
C ARG A 511 -19.07 -23.90 -16.42
N MET A 512 -19.42 -22.68 -16.82
CA MET A 512 -20.76 -22.33 -17.31
C MET A 512 -20.85 -22.29 -18.83
N GLN A 513 -19.75 -21.98 -19.52
CA GLN A 513 -19.71 -21.85 -20.98
C GLN A 513 -20.14 -23.14 -21.68
N GLY A 514 -19.83 -24.31 -21.12
CA GLY A 514 -20.21 -25.62 -21.67
C GLY A 514 -21.65 -26.06 -21.36
N LEU A 515 -22.44 -25.28 -20.63
CA LEU A 515 -23.82 -25.66 -20.32
C LEU A 515 -24.73 -25.61 -21.56
N PRO A 516 -25.69 -26.55 -21.68
CA PRO A 516 -26.77 -26.49 -22.66
C PRO A 516 -27.52 -25.15 -22.67
N SER A 517 -27.96 -24.72 -23.86
CA SER A 517 -28.63 -23.42 -24.05
C SER A 517 -29.95 -23.31 -23.29
N ASP A 518 -30.70 -24.40 -23.15
CA ASP A 518 -31.93 -24.47 -22.35
C ASP A 518 -31.65 -24.16 -20.87
N ILE A 519 -30.60 -24.74 -20.31
CA ILE A 519 -30.21 -24.52 -18.91
C ILE A 519 -29.70 -23.09 -18.71
N LYS A 520 -28.91 -22.55 -19.64
CA LYS A 520 -28.46 -21.16 -19.58
C LYS A 520 -29.63 -20.19 -19.57
N GLU A 521 -30.64 -20.44 -20.41
CA GLU A 521 -31.84 -19.61 -20.46
C GLU A 521 -32.67 -19.76 -19.17
N GLU A 522 -32.83 -20.98 -18.65
CA GLU A 522 -33.48 -21.21 -17.35
C GLU A 522 -32.80 -20.43 -16.21
N ILE A 523 -31.46 -20.42 -16.16
CA ILE A 523 -30.69 -19.65 -15.18
C ILE A 523 -30.92 -18.14 -15.37
N ALA A 524 -30.80 -17.64 -16.61
CA ALA A 524 -30.94 -16.22 -16.91
C ALA A 524 -32.34 -15.69 -16.54
N VAL A 525 -33.40 -16.41 -16.93
CA VAL A 525 -34.78 -16.03 -16.60
C VAL A 525 -35.02 -16.05 -15.09
N SER A 526 -34.56 -17.10 -14.40
CA SER A 526 -34.81 -17.27 -12.97
C SER A 526 -34.08 -16.20 -12.14
N LEU A 527 -32.82 -15.92 -12.44
CA LEU A 527 -32.03 -14.91 -11.72
C LEU A 527 -32.48 -13.48 -12.05
N THR A 528 -32.88 -13.21 -13.28
CA THR A 528 -33.41 -11.89 -13.66
C THR A 528 -34.74 -11.60 -12.97
N ARG A 529 -35.62 -12.62 -12.82
CA ARG A 529 -36.89 -12.47 -12.08
C ARG A 529 -36.68 -12.39 -10.56
N GLY A 530 -35.71 -13.11 -10.01
CA GLY A 530 -35.50 -13.21 -8.57
C GLY A 530 -34.64 -12.12 -7.93
N ASN A 531 -33.97 -11.26 -8.72
CA ASN A 531 -32.97 -10.34 -8.19
C ASN A 531 -33.50 -9.27 -7.23
N ASN A 532 -34.80 -8.92 -7.28
CA ASN A 532 -35.45 -7.89 -6.46
C ASN A 532 -34.67 -6.56 -6.37
N GLY A 533 -33.97 -6.16 -7.44
CA GLY A 533 -33.16 -4.95 -7.48
C GLY A 533 -31.77 -5.05 -6.81
N MET A 534 -31.29 -6.27 -6.50
CA MET A 534 -30.00 -6.51 -5.85
C MET A 534 -29.04 -7.24 -6.77
N PHE A 535 -28.03 -6.53 -7.28
CA PHE A 535 -26.98 -7.11 -8.14
C PHE A 535 -26.15 -8.16 -7.39
N ARG A 536 -25.90 -7.94 -6.09
CA ARG A 536 -25.13 -8.87 -5.25
C ARG A 536 -25.82 -10.23 -5.08
N TRP A 537 -27.14 -10.26 -4.99
CA TRP A 537 -27.87 -11.52 -4.86
C TRP A 537 -27.63 -12.41 -6.07
N VAL A 538 -27.66 -11.82 -7.27
CA VAL A 538 -27.39 -12.52 -8.54
C VAL A 538 -25.96 -13.06 -8.58
N GLN A 539 -24.97 -12.27 -8.16
CA GLN A 539 -23.58 -12.73 -8.07
C GLN A 539 -23.44 -13.96 -7.15
N CYS A 540 -24.02 -13.90 -5.95
CA CYS A 540 -23.98 -15.01 -5.00
C CYS A 540 -24.63 -16.29 -5.58
N GLN A 541 -25.77 -16.16 -6.26
CA GLN A 541 -26.42 -17.32 -6.89
C GLN A 541 -25.60 -17.88 -8.06
N LEU A 542 -25.00 -17.03 -8.91
CA LEU A 542 -24.18 -17.49 -10.03
C LEU A 542 -22.95 -18.28 -9.57
N VAL A 543 -22.23 -17.79 -8.56
CA VAL A 543 -21.11 -18.52 -7.95
C VAL A 543 -21.60 -19.85 -7.39
N ARG A 544 -22.71 -19.85 -6.64
CA ARG A 544 -23.30 -21.09 -6.10
C ARG A 544 -23.64 -22.10 -7.20
N LEU A 545 -24.26 -21.65 -8.29
CA LEU A 545 -24.62 -22.50 -9.42
C LEU A 545 -23.37 -23.05 -10.13
N ALA A 546 -22.27 -22.29 -10.20
CA ALA A 546 -21.03 -22.70 -10.87
C ALA A 546 -20.35 -23.91 -10.22
N HIS A 547 -20.59 -24.13 -8.93
CA HIS A 547 -20.03 -25.27 -8.20
C HIS A 547 -20.85 -26.57 -8.36
N LEU A 548 -22.09 -26.49 -8.86
CA LEU A 548 -22.95 -27.65 -9.07
C LEU A 548 -22.40 -28.54 -10.20
N LYS A 549 -22.65 -29.85 -10.08
CA LYS A 549 -22.05 -30.86 -10.97
C LYS A 549 -23.02 -31.37 -12.03
N THR A 550 -24.34 -31.27 -11.78
CA THR A 550 -25.36 -31.82 -12.70
C THR A 550 -26.47 -30.81 -13.01
N PRO A 551 -27.08 -30.88 -14.21
CA PRO A 551 -28.30 -30.14 -14.56
C PRO A 551 -29.43 -30.27 -13.54
N GLY A 552 -29.63 -31.46 -12.98
CA GLY A 552 -30.66 -31.70 -11.96
C GLY A 552 -30.42 -30.91 -10.67
N GLN A 553 -29.16 -30.78 -10.25
CA GLN A 553 -28.78 -29.94 -9.11
C GLN A 553 -29.03 -28.45 -9.39
N ILE A 554 -28.74 -27.99 -10.61
CA ILE A 554 -29.00 -26.61 -11.04
C ILE A 554 -30.51 -26.34 -10.98
N ARG A 555 -31.34 -27.16 -11.62
CA ARG A 555 -32.80 -26.99 -11.63
C ARG A 555 -33.42 -27.04 -10.23
N THR A 556 -32.96 -27.95 -9.38
CA THR A 556 -33.41 -28.03 -7.98
C THR A 556 -33.03 -26.77 -7.20
N THR A 557 -31.83 -26.24 -7.44
CA THR A 557 -31.35 -25.01 -6.79
C THR A 557 -32.11 -23.78 -7.31
N LEU A 558 -32.43 -23.72 -8.60
CA LEU A 558 -33.26 -22.66 -9.20
C LEU A 558 -34.68 -22.67 -8.64
N ALA A 559 -35.28 -23.86 -8.44
CA ALA A 559 -36.63 -24.01 -7.88
C ALA A 559 -36.70 -23.62 -6.39
N GLY A 560 -35.62 -23.82 -5.64
CA GLY A 560 -35.51 -23.48 -4.21
C GLY A 560 -34.71 -22.21 -3.93
N MET A 561 -34.74 -21.22 -4.84
CA MET A 561 -33.93 -20.02 -4.67
C MET A 561 -34.36 -19.17 -3.48
N PRO A 562 -33.41 -18.61 -2.72
CA PRO A 562 -33.71 -17.71 -1.61
C PRO A 562 -34.32 -16.41 -2.14
N ALA A 563 -35.43 -15.95 -1.56
CA ALA A 563 -36.11 -14.72 -2.00
C ALA A 563 -35.32 -13.42 -1.67
N THR A 564 -34.34 -13.51 -0.76
CA THR A 564 -33.59 -12.36 -0.23
C THR A 564 -32.11 -12.70 -0.02
N LEU A 565 -31.28 -11.67 0.18
CA LEU A 565 -29.88 -11.86 0.62
C LEU A 565 -29.83 -12.53 2.00
N ASP A 566 -30.71 -12.15 2.92
CA ASP A 566 -30.79 -12.73 4.26
C ASP A 566 -31.01 -14.24 4.24
N SER A 567 -31.96 -14.73 3.43
CA SER A 567 -32.18 -16.17 3.25
C SER A 567 -31.02 -16.88 2.53
N THR A 568 -30.25 -16.16 1.71
CA THR A 568 -29.01 -16.67 1.11
C THR A 568 -27.92 -16.85 2.18
N TYR A 569 -27.73 -15.86 3.04
CA TYR A 569 -26.76 -15.92 4.15
C TYR A 569 -27.16 -16.94 5.19
N GLU A 570 -28.45 -17.02 5.51
CA GLU A 570 -29.00 -18.06 6.39
C GLU A 570 -28.68 -19.45 5.84
N GLY A 571 -28.90 -19.68 4.55
CA GLY A 571 -28.59 -20.96 3.91
C GLY A 571 -27.09 -21.30 3.83
N ILE A 572 -26.19 -20.31 3.86
CA ILE A 572 -24.74 -20.55 3.97
C ILE A 572 -24.40 -20.93 5.42
N LEU A 573 -24.84 -20.13 6.39
CA LEU A 573 -24.53 -20.34 7.82
C LEU A 573 -25.19 -21.61 8.38
N SER A 574 -26.36 -22.01 7.90
CA SER A 574 -27.05 -23.22 8.36
C SER A 574 -26.36 -24.51 7.92
N ARG A 575 -25.42 -24.44 6.96
CA ARG A 575 -24.66 -25.58 6.43
C ARG A 575 -23.25 -25.67 7.00
N VAL A 576 -22.87 -24.72 7.85
CA VAL A 576 -21.60 -24.78 8.57
C VAL A 576 -21.63 -25.99 9.50
N ASP A 577 -20.61 -26.84 9.38
CA ASP A 577 -20.47 -28.04 10.20
C ASP A 577 -20.37 -27.66 11.70
N GLU A 578 -20.94 -28.47 12.59
CA GLU A 578 -20.96 -28.18 14.04
C GLU A 578 -19.56 -27.95 14.62
N GLY A 579 -18.54 -28.63 14.09
CA GLY A 579 -17.14 -28.45 14.51
C GLY A 579 -16.51 -27.11 14.10
N ASP A 580 -17.04 -26.45 13.06
CA ASP A 580 -16.50 -25.22 12.49
C ASP A 580 -17.28 -23.97 12.91
N LYS A 581 -18.41 -24.12 13.61
CA LYS A 581 -19.28 -22.99 13.99
C LYS A 581 -18.56 -21.92 14.79
N ASP A 582 -17.72 -22.31 15.74
CA ASP A 582 -16.97 -21.36 16.57
C ASP A 582 -15.92 -20.62 15.76
N LEU A 583 -15.23 -21.32 14.85
CA LEU A 583 -14.26 -20.74 13.93
C LEU A 583 -14.93 -19.73 13.00
N VAL A 584 -16.03 -20.11 12.33
CA VAL A 584 -16.79 -19.22 11.44
C VAL A 584 -17.29 -18.01 12.21
N ARG A 585 -17.88 -18.20 13.40
CA ARG A 585 -18.39 -17.10 14.22
C ARG A 585 -17.26 -16.13 14.60
N GLU A 586 -16.11 -16.64 15.00
CA GLU A 586 -14.95 -15.83 15.38
C GLU A 586 -14.37 -15.06 14.18
N VAL A 587 -14.20 -15.70 13.01
CA VAL A 587 -13.74 -15.01 11.79
C VAL A 587 -14.71 -13.90 11.40
N LEU A 588 -16.01 -14.19 11.38
CA LEU A 588 -17.02 -13.19 11.05
C LEU A 588 -17.06 -12.05 12.09
N LEU A 589 -16.84 -12.34 13.37
CA LEU A 589 -16.71 -11.33 14.42
C LEU A 589 -15.51 -10.41 14.16
N LEU A 590 -14.33 -10.97 13.87
CA LEU A 590 -13.13 -10.22 13.46
C LEU A 590 -13.43 -9.29 12.28
N LEU A 591 -13.93 -9.84 11.17
CA LEU A 591 -14.17 -9.07 9.94
C LEU A 591 -15.28 -8.03 10.07
N THR A 592 -16.25 -8.22 10.98
CA THR A 592 -17.38 -7.30 11.13
C THR A 592 -17.03 -6.05 11.94
N PHE A 593 -16.18 -6.19 12.96
CA PHE A 593 -15.94 -5.14 13.96
C PHE A 593 -14.48 -4.69 14.07
N CYS A 594 -13.53 -5.30 13.35
CA CYS A 594 -12.18 -4.76 13.32
C CYS A 594 -12.18 -3.33 12.77
N LEU A 595 -11.38 -2.46 13.38
CA LEU A 595 -11.31 -1.04 13.02
C LEU A 595 -10.53 -0.82 11.71
N ARG A 596 -9.77 -1.82 11.25
CA ARG A 596 -9.13 -1.83 9.93
C ARG A 596 -9.17 -3.25 9.32
N PRO A 597 -9.00 -3.39 8.00
CA PRO A 597 -8.82 -4.70 7.38
C PRO A 597 -7.64 -5.46 7.99
N LEU A 598 -7.81 -6.78 8.14
CA LEU A 598 -6.79 -7.70 8.65
C LEU A 598 -6.26 -8.58 7.53
N SER A 599 -4.96 -8.86 7.56
CA SER A 599 -4.37 -9.91 6.72
C SER A 599 -4.76 -11.30 7.21
N LEU A 600 -4.67 -12.29 6.32
CA LEU A 600 -4.94 -13.69 6.68
C LEU A 600 -4.07 -14.17 7.86
N VAL A 601 -2.81 -13.74 7.91
CA VAL A 601 -1.87 -14.10 8.97
C VAL A 601 -2.28 -13.47 10.30
N GLU A 602 -2.72 -12.20 10.29
CA GLU A 602 -3.23 -11.52 11.48
C GLU A 602 -4.51 -12.17 12.01
N ILE A 603 -5.42 -12.60 11.12
CA ILE A 603 -6.63 -13.34 11.51
C ILE A 603 -6.24 -14.66 12.17
N CYS A 604 -5.38 -15.46 11.54
CA CYS A 604 -4.95 -16.75 12.09
C CYS A 604 -4.29 -16.62 13.47
N GLU A 605 -3.55 -15.53 13.71
CA GLU A 605 -3.01 -15.24 15.03
C GLU A 605 -4.08 -14.76 16.01
N ALA A 606 -5.00 -13.89 15.59
CA ALA A 606 -6.09 -13.38 16.41
C ALA A 606 -7.04 -14.47 16.90
N LEU A 607 -7.29 -15.50 16.07
CA LEU A 607 -8.12 -16.67 16.40
C LEU A 607 -7.56 -17.47 17.59
N GLN A 608 -6.25 -17.43 17.84
CA GLN A 608 -5.63 -18.17 18.95
C GLN A 608 -5.76 -17.46 20.30
N ILE A 609 -6.09 -16.16 20.30
CA ILE A 609 -6.06 -15.32 21.49
C ILE A 609 -7.37 -15.46 22.24
N THR A 610 -7.31 -16.01 23.46
CA THR A 610 -8.44 -16.03 24.38
C THR A 610 -8.10 -15.27 25.67
N PRO A 611 -9.06 -14.58 26.30
CA PRO A 611 -8.83 -13.85 27.53
C PRO A 611 -8.14 -14.69 28.61
N GLY A 612 -7.13 -14.13 29.28
CA GLY A 612 -6.39 -14.78 30.36
C GLY A 612 -5.15 -15.59 29.92
N MET A 613 -4.89 -15.73 28.62
CA MET A 613 -3.66 -16.35 28.12
C MET A 613 -2.41 -15.50 28.38
N SER A 614 -1.25 -16.16 28.51
CA SER A 614 0.06 -15.49 28.71
C SER A 614 1.04 -15.66 27.55
N HIS A 615 0.72 -16.51 26.58
CA HIS A 615 1.49 -16.84 25.38
C HIS A 615 0.57 -17.50 24.35
N LEU A 616 0.94 -17.49 23.07
CA LEU A 616 0.23 -18.21 22.01
C LEU A 616 0.45 -19.72 22.12
N ASP A 617 -0.63 -20.48 22.01
CA ASP A 617 -0.60 -21.94 21.99
C ASP A 617 -0.48 -22.44 20.55
N LYS A 618 0.67 -22.99 20.20
CA LYS A 618 0.96 -23.49 18.85
C LYS A 618 0.04 -24.64 18.44
N ASN A 619 -0.60 -25.33 19.39
CA ASN A 619 -1.53 -26.44 19.07
C ASN A 619 -2.91 -25.94 18.63
N LYS A 620 -3.19 -24.64 18.76
CA LYS A 620 -4.43 -24.00 18.28
C LYS A 620 -4.26 -23.31 16.92
N LEU A 621 -3.08 -23.44 16.29
CA LEU A 621 -2.84 -22.93 14.94
C LEU A 621 -3.68 -23.73 13.94
N LEU A 622 -4.39 -23.02 13.06
CA LEU A 622 -4.93 -23.63 11.85
C LEU A 622 -3.77 -24.25 11.07
N LEU A 623 -3.90 -25.53 10.72
CA LEU A 623 -2.90 -26.23 9.91
C LEU A 623 -2.78 -25.59 8.53
N PHE A 624 -3.91 -25.13 7.97
CA PHE A 624 -3.97 -24.41 6.71
C PHE A 624 -4.65 -23.05 6.94
N PRO A 625 -3.92 -21.92 6.83
CA PRO A 625 -4.48 -20.58 7.07
C PRO A 625 -5.73 -20.26 6.24
N MET A 626 -5.79 -20.77 5.00
CA MET A 626 -6.95 -20.58 4.10
C MET A 626 -8.24 -21.21 4.63
N ASP A 627 -8.18 -22.10 5.62
CA ASP A 627 -9.36 -22.65 6.26
C ASP A 627 -10.20 -21.55 6.92
N ALA A 628 -9.59 -20.48 7.42
CA ALA A 628 -10.33 -19.33 7.96
C ALA A 628 -11.26 -18.66 6.93
N VAL A 629 -10.90 -18.73 5.65
CA VAL A 629 -11.70 -18.17 4.54
C VAL A 629 -12.66 -19.21 3.99
N SER A 630 -12.19 -20.43 3.75
CA SER A 630 -12.97 -21.46 3.06
C SER A 630 -14.20 -21.92 3.85
N VAL A 631 -14.09 -22.03 5.19
CA VAL A 631 -15.20 -22.42 6.08
C VAL A 631 -16.31 -21.37 6.13
N CYS A 632 -15.99 -20.10 5.86
CA CYS A 632 -16.97 -19.01 5.83
C CYS A 632 -17.78 -18.98 4.52
N GLY A 633 -17.41 -19.77 3.51
CA GLY A 633 -18.05 -19.81 2.20
C GLY A 633 -18.07 -18.44 1.53
N GLY A 634 -19.13 -18.16 0.75
CA GLY A 634 -19.28 -16.89 0.00
C GLY A 634 -19.59 -15.64 0.85
N LEU A 635 -19.39 -15.70 2.16
CA LEU A 635 -19.57 -14.56 3.08
C LEU A 635 -18.30 -13.72 3.21
N VAL A 636 -17.14 -14.28 2.85
CA VAL A 636 -15.82 -13.68 3.01
C VAL A 636 -15.07 -13.75 1.68
N ASP A 637 -14.36 -12.67 1.33
CA ASP A 637 -13.49 -12.58 0.16
C ASP A 637 -12.02 -12.45 0.61
N PHE A 638 -11.11 -13.06 -0.16
CA PHE A 638 -9.66 -12.98 0.03
C PHE A 638 -9.01 -12.29 -1.16
N ASP A 639 -8.25 -11.23 -0.89
CA ASP A 639 -7.46 -10.50 -1.88
C ASP A 639 -6.05 -11.09 -1.97
N GLU A 640 -5.75 -11.78 -3.07
CA GLU A 640 -4.44 -12.42 -3.30
C GLU A 640 -3.30 -11.40 -3.48
N ASP A 641 -3.59 -10.18 -3.95
CA ASP A 641 -2.57 -9.15 -4.21
C ASP A 641 -2.05 -8.54 -2.90
N ASN A 642 -2.94 -8.40 -1.91
CA ASN A 642 -2.64 -7.72 -0.62
C ASN A 642 -2.65 -8.66 0.60
N GLY A 643 -3.11 -9.90 0.44
CA GLY A 643 -3.25 -10.87 1.52
C GLY A 643 -4.33 -10.51 2.55
N ILE A 644 -5.26 -9.63 2.20
CA ILE A 644 -6.32 -9.10 3.07
C ILE A 644 -7.57 -9.98 2.96
N VAL A 645 -8.19 -10.22 4.11
CA VAL A 645 -9.49 -10.90 4.17
C VAL A 645 -10.55 -9.85 4.54
N SER A 646 -11.66 -9.85 3.82
CA SER A 646 -12.76 -8.89 4.02
C SER A 646 -14.11 -9.58 3.95
N LEU A 647 -15.14 -8.97 4.52
CA LEU A 647 -16.50 -9.43 4.25
C LEU A 647 -16.78 -9.26 2.77
N ALA A 648 -17.39 -10.28 2.17
CA ALA A 648 -17.62 -10.29 0.73
C ALA A 648 -18.58 -9.15 0.30
N HIS A 649 -19.36 -8.59 1.23
CA HIS A 649 -20.16 -7.38 1.04
C HIS A 649 -20.66 -6.78 2.38
N HIS A 650 -20.91 -5.47 2.43
CA HIS A 650 -21.47 -4.79 3.62
C HIS A 650 -22.82 -5.37 4.11
N SER A 651 -23.64 -5.91 3.21
CA SER A 651 -24.90 -6.56 3.59
C SER A 651 -24.71 -7.79 4.47
N VAL A 652 -23.54 -8.44 4.43
CA VAL A 652 -23.19 -9.52 5.36
C VAL A 652 -23.09 -8.97 6.79
N LYS A 653 -22.41 -7.84 6.98
CA LYS A 653 -22.36 -7.15 8.28
C LYS A 653 -23.75 -6.77 8.77
N THR A 654 -24.58 -6.18 7.90
CA THR A 654 -25.96 -5.80 8.25
C THR A 654 -26.77 -7.01 8.72
N TYR A 655 -26.62 -8.14 8.03
CA TYR A 655 -27.25 -9.39 8.42
C TYR A 655 -26.73 -9.91 9.77
N LEU A 656 -25.40 -9.87 9.97
CA LEU A 656 -24.71 -10.33 11.19
C LEU A 656 -24.91 -9.43 12.41
N THR A 657 -25.51 -8.25 12.28
CA THR A 657 -25.87 -7.37 13.41
C THR A 657 -27.36 -7.23 13.65
N ASN A 658 -28.22 -7.88 12.85
CA ASN A 658 -29.68 -7.83 13.04
C ASN A 658 -30.13 -8.66 14.26
N PRO A 659 -30.77 -8.05 15.29
CA PRO A 659 -31.15 -8.70 16.55
C PRO A 659 -32.37 -9.62 16.45
N ASN A 660 -33.21 -9.50 15.42
CA ASN A 660 -34.46 -10.26 15.30
C ASN A 660 -34.26 -11.67 14.70
N ARG A 661 -33.07 -12.26 14.82
CA ARG A 661 -32.77 -13.57 14.25
C ARG A 661 -33.38 -14.70 15.07
N GLN A 662 -33.99 -15.66 14.37
CA GLN A 662 -34.59 -16.86 14.94
C GLN A 662 -33.96 -18.11 14.33
N GLY A 663 -34.05 -19.26 15.02
CA GLY A 663 -33.60 -20.55 14.48
C GLY A 663 -32.09 -20.82 14.63
N SER A 664 -31.55 -21.72 13.80
CA SER A 664 -30.18 -22.25 13.90
C SER A 664 -29.07 -21.24 13.64
N THR A 665 -29.39 -20.09 13.02
CA THR A 665 -28.44 -19.03 12.71
C THR A 665 -28.41 -17.90 13.74
N ALA A 666 -29.27 -17.95 14.76
CA ALA A 666 -29.22 -17.05 15.91
C ALA A 666 -27.86 -17.13 16.64
N TYR A 667 -27.21 -18.30 16.60
CA TYR A 667 -25.85 -18.48 17.11
C TYR A 667 -24.82 -17.57 16.43
N PHE A 668 -25.05 -17.07 15.21
CA PHE A 668 -24.13 -16.15 14.52
C PHE A 668 -24.50 -14.67 14.74
N TYR A 669 -25.37 -14.37 15.71
CA TYR A 669 -25.69 -12.98 16.06
C TYR A 669 -24.53 -12.28 16.76
N LEU A 670 -24.16 -11.10 16.26
CA LEU A 670 -23.07 -10.29 16.78
C LEU A 670 -23.61 -8.94 17.25
N SER A 671 -23.32 -8.60 18.51
CA SER A 671 -23.65 -7.30 19.09
C SER A 671 -22.41 -6.41 19.10
N GLU A 672 -22.58 -5.15 18.71
CA GLU A 672 -21.49 -4.17 18.64
C GLU A 672 -20.89 -3.85 20.02
N ASP A 673 -21.73 -3.71 21.05
CA ASP A 673 -21.29 -3.45 22.42
C ASP A 673 -20.45 -4.61 22.96
N SER A 674 -20.94 -5.84 22.75
CA SER A 674 -20.24 -7.05 23.16
C SER A 674 -18.93 -7.23 22.39
N ALA A 675 -18.92 -6.87 21.11
CA ALA A 675 -17.75 -6.95 20.25
C ALA A 675 -16.65 -6.00 20.72
N ASN A 676 -16.95 -4.71 20.92
CA ASN A 676 -15.93 -3.74 21.33
C ASN A 676 -15.26 -4.11 22.66
N GLN A 677 -16.03 -4.58 23.65
CA GLN A 677 -15.43 -5.09 24.88
C GLN A 677 -14.56 -6.33 24.62
N TYR A 678 -15.04 -7.27 23.82
CA TYR A 678 -14.29 -8.47 23.43
C TYR A 678 -12.95 -8.13 22.76
N PHE A 679 -12.93 -7.21 21.79
CA PHE A 679 -11.71 -6.79 21.11
C PHE A 679 -10.74 -6.08 22.03
N ALA A 680 -11.23 -5.20 22.91
CA ALA A 680 -10.39 -4.54 23.90
C ALA A 680 -9.72 -5.57 24.82
N GLU A 681 -10.47 -6.55 25.33
CA GLU A 681 -9.94 -7.62 26.18
C GLU A 681 -8.96 -8.54 25.44
N LYS A 682 -9.28 -8.92 24.19
CA LYS A 682 -8.39 -9.76 23.34
C LYS A 682 -7.07 -9.05 23.06
N CYS A 683 -7.12 -7.79 22.63
CA CYS A 683 -5.93 -7.02 22.32
C CYS A 683 -5.08 -6.76 23.58
N LEU A 684 -5.70 -6.41 24.73
CA LEU A 684 -4.97 -6.25 25.98
C LEU A 684 -4.37 -7.56 26.49
N THR A 685 -5.06 -8.68 26.32
CA THR A 685 -4.52 -10.01 26.65
C THR A 685 -3.27 -10.28 25.82
N TYR A 686 -3.32 -10.02 24.52
CA TYR A 686 -2.18 -10.16 23.61
C TYR A 686 -1.01 -9.27 24.01
N LEU A 687 -1.26 -7.96 24.20
CA LEU A 687 -0.23 -7.01 24.64
C LEU A 687 0.35 -7.35 26.02
N SER A 688 -0.36 -8.14 26.82
CA SER A 688 0.07 -8.60 28.14
C SER A 688 0.89 -9.90 28.13
N PHE A 689 1.19 -10.47 26.96
CA PHE A 689 1.97 -11.70 26.86
C PHE A 689 3.38 -11.58 27.44
N LYS A 690 3.89 -12.69 27.99
CA LYS A 690 5.24 -12.76 28.58
C LYS A 690 6.34 -12.37 27.57
N ALA A 691 6.07 -12.53 26.28
CA ALA A 691 6.99 -12.14 25.20
C ALA A 691 7.25 -10.62 25.15
N PHE A 692 6.37 -9.80 25.70
CA PHE A 692 6.48 -8.34 25.74
C PHE A 692 6.94 -7.82 27.11
N ALA A 693 7.05 -8.69 28.11
CA ALA A 693 7.36 -8.32 29.50
C ALA A 693 8.77 -7.72 29.65
N SER A 694 9.68 -8.02 28.71
CA SER A 694 11.01 -7.40 28.67
C SER A 694 10.98 -5.90 28.34
N GLY A 695 9.84 -5.35 27.91
CA GLY A 695 9.71 -3.93 27.59
C GLY A 695 10.21 -3.55 26.20
N PRO A 696 10.66 -2.31 26.00
CA PRO A 696 11.05 -1.79 24.70
C PRO A 696 12.33 -2.49 24.21
N CYS A 697 12.34 -2.90 22.95
CA CYS A 697 13.53 -3.38 22.26
C CYS A 697 14.58 -2.27 22.16
N LEU A 698 15.86 -2.59 22.37
CA LEU A 698 16.93 -1.57 22.40
C LEU A 698 17.31 -1.05 21.01
N ASP A 699 17.01 -1.80 19.96
CA ASP A 699 17.38 -1.52 18.58
C ASP A 699 16.22 -1.81 17.61
N THR A 700 16.27 -1.20 16.43
CA THR A 700 15.24 -1.32 15.40
C THR A 700 15.10 -2.76 14.89
N ALA A 701 16.19 -3.53 14.78
CA ALA A 701 16.10 -4.91 14.30
C ALA A 701 15.37 -5.83 15.29
N SER A 702 15.53 -5.62 16.60
CA SER A 702 14.77 -6.30 17.64
C SER A 702 13.28 -5.90 17.65
N GLN A 703 12.97 -4.65 17.30
CA GLN A 703 11.58 -4.21 17.10
C GLN A 703 10.95 -4.89 15.87
N ASP A 704 11.67 -4.92 14.75
CA ASP A 704 11.22 -5.54 13.50
C ASP A 704 11.01 -7.05 13.68
N LYS A 705 11.96 -7.74 14.32
CA LYS A 705 11.81 -9.16 14.73
C LYS A 705 10.58 -9.39 15.61
N ARG A 706 10.30 -8.49 16.55
CA ARG A 706 9.10 -8.59 17.39
C ARG A 706 7.84 -8.45 16.54
N LYS A 707 7.77 -7.47 15.63
CA LYS A 707 6.62 -7.28 14.73
C LYS A 707 6.43 -8.46 13.77
N ALA A 708 7.50 -8.96 13.15
CA ALA A 708 7.44 -10.12 12.26
C ALA A 708 7.00 -11.40 12.98
N ARG A 709 7.43 -11.58 14.24
CA ARG A 709 7.02 -12.73 15.07
C ARG A 709 5.59 -12.65 15.58
N PHE A 710 5.03 -11.45 15.68
CA PHE A 710 3.73 -11.15 16.27
C PHE A 710 2.90 -10.28 15.32
N PRO A 711 2.41 -10.84 14.19
CA PRO A 711 1.68 -10.09 13.16
C PRO A 711 0.51 -9.24 13.69
N PHE A 712 -0.25 -9.74 14.68
CA PHE A 712 -1.39 -9.03 15.27
C PHE A 712 -0.99 -7.88 16.22
N LEU A 713 0.29 -7.75 16.57
CA LEU A 713 0.80 -6.75 17.52
C LEU A 713 0.43 -5.32 17.13
N SER A 714 0.59 -4.97 15.86
CA SER A 714 0.26 -3.63 15.38
C SER A 714 -1.23 -3.37 15.53
N TYR A 715 -2.10 -4.29 15.08
CA TYR A 715 -3.54 -4.12 15.28
C TYR A 715 -3.88 -3.92 16.76
N ALA A 716 -3.40 -4.82 17.62
CA ALA A 716 -3.69 -4.79 19.05
C ALA A 716 -3.23 -3.46 19.69
N ALA A 717 -2.00 -3.02 19.39
CA ALA A 717 -1.42 -1.82 19.98
C ALA A 717 -2.18 -0.53 19.66
N TYR A 718 -2.60 -0.35 18.41
CA TYR A 718 -3.25 0.89 17.96
C TYR A 718 -4.76 0.92 18.26
N ASN A 719 -5.43 -0.23 18.36
CA ASN A 719 -6.90 -0.29 18.35
C ASN A 719 -7.56 -0.67 19.68
N TRP A 720 -6.84 -1.28 20.63
CA TRP A 720 -7.47 -1.77 21.86
C TRP A 720 -8.16 -0.65 22.67
N ALA A 721 -7.53 0.52 22.76
CA ALA A 721 -8.05 1.65 23.52
C ALA A 721 -9.23 2.33 22.82
N LEU A 722 -9.24 2.32 21.48
CA LEU A 722 -10.37 2.80 20.68
C LEU A 722 -11.60 1.90 20.87
N HIS A 723 -11.40 0.58 20.88
CA HIS A 723 -12.46 -0.36 21.22
C HIS A 723 -12.98 -0.13 22.64
N ALA A 724 -12.09 0.05 23.63
CA ALA A 724 -12.48 0.33 25.00
C ALA A 724 -13.32 1.62 25.12
N GLY A 725 -12.97 2.67 24.37
CA GLY A 725 -13.71 3.94 24.36
C GLY A 725 -15.10 3.86 23.73
N LYS A 726 -15.38 2.84 22.91
CA LYS A 726 -16.72 2.57 22.34
C LYS A 726 -17.64 1.77 23.27
N VAL A 727 -17.12 1.23 24.37
CA VAL A 727 -17.91 0.44 25.32
C VAL A 727 -18.68 1.37 26.24
N ALA A 728 -20.02 1.34 26.17
CA ALA A 728 -20.88 2.19 26.99
C ALA A 728 -20.67 1.99 28.50
N SER A 729 -20.43 0.75 28.95
CA SER A 729 -20.10 0.42 30.33
C SER A 729 -19.01 -0.64 30.38
N ILE A 730 -17.80 -0.24 30.75
CA ILE A 730 -16.64 -1.14 30.85
C ILE A 730 -16.91 -2.24 31.88
N GLY A 731 -16.96 -3.49 31.43
CA GLY A 731 -17.13 -4.65 32.31
C GLY A 731 -15.95 -4.84 33.29
N PRO A 732 -16.16 -5.59 34.39
CA PRO A 732 -15.16 -5.77 35.43
C PRO A 732 -13.87 -6.44 34.92
N SER A 733 -13.99 -7.40 33.99
CA SER A 733 -12.86 -8.09 33.36
C SER A 733 -11.91 -7.10 32.66
N LEU A 734 -12.44 -6.31 31.71
CA LEU A 734 -11.69 -5.29 30.99
C LEU A 734 -11.10 -4.24 31.94
N SER A 735 -11.86 -3.76 32.93
CA SER A 735 -11.37 -2.80 33.92
C SER A 735 -10.14 -3.32 34.68
N ILE A 736 -10.18 -4.57 35.15
CA ILE A 736 -9.06 -5.22 35.84
C ILE A 736 -7.85 -5.36 34.89
N ALA A 737 -8.08 -5.79 33.65
CA ALA A 737 -7.02 -5.95 32.65
C ALA A 737 -6.32 -4.62 32.35
N MET A 738 -7.08 -3.54 32.16
CA MET A 738 -6.54 -2.19 31.93
C MET A 738 -5.73 -1.70 33.14
N LYS A 739 -6.28 -1.80 34.36
CA LYS A 739 -5.55 -1.40 35.58
C LYS A 739 -4.25 -2.17 35.73
N LYS A 740 -4.27 -3.49 35.52
CA LYS A 740 -3.06 -4.33 35.57
C LYS A 740 -2.04 -3.93 34.50
N PHE A 741 -2.49 -3.62 33.30
CA PHE A 741 -1.62 -3.22 32.20
C PHE A 741 -0.91 -1.89 32.48
N PHE A 742 -1.63 -0.89 32.98
CA PHE A 742 -1.08 0.44 33.32
C PHE A 742 -0.31 0.47 34.65
N SER A 743 -0.49 -0.53 35.52
CA SER A 743 0.28 -0.68 36.77
C SER A 743 1.58 -1.49 36.60
N SER A 744 1.88 -2.00 35.41
CA SER A 744 3.12 -2.74 35.12
C SER A 744 4.36 -1.84 35.32
N PRO A 745 5.51 -2.35 35.81
CA PRO A 745 6.64 -1.52 36.23
C PRO A 745 7.08 -0.48 35.19
N THR A 746 7.28 0.76 35.63
CA THR A 746 7.56 1.92 34.77
C THR A 746 9.04 2.30 34.72
N SER A 747 9.95 1.53 35.33
CA SER A 747 11.33 1.99 35.51
C SER A 747 12.35 1.52 34.47
N LYS A 748 11.99 0.62 33.52
CA LYS A 748 12.74 0.25 32.28
C LYS A 748 12.22 -0.99 31.52
N HIS A 749 11.36 -1.81 32.12
CA HIS A 749 10.84 -3.07 31.55
C HIS A 749 9.34 -3.17 31.78
N GLY A 750 8.60 -3.80 30.86
CA GLY A 750 7.17 -4.07 31.06
C GLY A 750 6.34 -3.97 29.79
N ASN A 751 5.21 -4.69 29.79
CA ASN A 751 4.28 -4.76 28.67
C ASN A 751 3.81 -3.36 28.22
N PHE A 752 3.59 -2.46 29.19
CA PHE A 752 3.23 -1.07 28.93
C PHE A 752 4.26 -0.35 28.05
N LEU A 753 5.54 -0.40 28.41
CA LEU A 753 6.60 0.27 27.64
C LEU A 753 6.85 -0.41 26.27
N ALA A 754 6.68 -1.73 26.19
CA ALA A 754 6.69 -2.43 24.90
C ALA A 754 5.57 -1.92 23.97
N TRP A 755 4.38 -1.69 24.52
CA TRP A 755 3.25 -1.11 23.79
C TRP A 755 3.52 0.34 23.36
N VAL A 756 4.05 1.18 24.26
CA VAL A 756 4.44 2.55 23.93
C VAL A 756 5.45 2.60 22.78
N GLN A 757 6.43 1.69 22.76
CA GLN A 757 7.37 1.59 21.65
C GLN A 757 6.70 1.26 20.31
N VAL A 758 5.64 0.44 20.30
CA VAL A 758 4.90 0.12 19.07
C VAL A 758 4.17 1.36 18.55
N LEU A 759 3.65 2.22 19.44
CA LEU A 759 3.01 3.49 19.10
C LEU A 759 4.02 4.57 18.63
N LEU A 760 5.27 4.48 19.08
CA LEU A 760 6.35 5.44 18.78
C LEU A 760 7.60 4.75 18.17
N PRO A 761 7.48 4.11 17.00
CA PRO A 761 8.57 3.29 16.45
C PRO A 761 9.82 4.10 16.05
N GLU A 762 9.65 5.38 15.77
CA GLU A 762 10.73 6.29 15.34
C GLU A 762 11.44 6.99 16.51
N GLN A 763 10.95 6.82 17.74
CA GLN A 763 11.47 7.54 18.91
C GLN A 763 12.55 6.74 19.64
N GLN A 764 13.48 7.46 20.26
CA GLN A 764 14.53 6.85 21.07
C GLN A 764 13.93 6.13 22.28
N VAL A 765 14.55 5.03 22.70
CA VAL A 765 14.09 4.21 23.84
C VAL A 765 13.99 5.02 25.12
N GLN A 766 14.80 6.06 25.28
CA GLN A 766 14.75 6.99 26.41
C GLN A 766 13.42 7.77 26.46
N VAL A 767 12.91 8.23 25.31
CA VAL A 767 11.61 8.93 25.22
C VAL A 767 10.46 7.98 25.55
N VAL A 768 10.53 6.74 25.03
CA VAL A 768 9.57 5.67 25.34
C VAL A 768 9.58 5.34 26.83
N SER A 769 10.77 5.16 27.41
CA SER A 769 10.95 4.77 28.81
C SER A 769 10.68 5.90 29.80
N GLY A 770 10.74 7.15 29.34
CA GLY A 770 10.46 8.35 30.15
C GLY A 770 8.98 8.75 30.16
N THR A 771 8.11 8.11 29.37
CA THR A 771 6.71 8.51 29.28
C THR A 771 5.85 7.92 30.43
N PRO A 772 5.14 8.74 31.22
CA PRO A 772 4.32 8.26 32.32
C PRO A 772 3.02 7.59 31.85
N PRO A 773 2.49 6.57 32.56
CA PRO A 773 1.21 5.94 32.23
C PRO A 773 0.03 6.90 32.16
N LEU A 774 0.00 7.92 33.01
CA LEU A 774 -1.06 8.92 33.05
C LEU A 774 -1.18 9.69 31.73
N TYR A 775 -0.05 9.96 31.06
CA TYR A 775 -0.05 10.61 29.74
C TYR A 775 -0.84 9.79 28.71
N TYR A 776 -0.62 8.48 28.63
CA TYR A 776 -1.31 7.64 27.66
C TYR A 776 -2.76 7.35 28.06
N ALA A 777 -3.05 7.20 29.36
CA ALA A 777 -4.43 7.10 29.82
C ALA A 777 -5.23 8.36 29.42
N ALA A 778 -4.64 9.54 29.59
CA ALA A 778 -5.23 10.81 29.18
C ALA A 778 -5.35 10.95 27.65
N SER A 779 -4.32 10.53 26.91
CA SER A 779 -4.31 10.54 25.44
C SER A 779 -5.35 9.61 24.80
N PHE A 780 -5.86 8.62 25.51
CA PHE A 780 -6.92 7.73 24.99
C PHE A 780 -8.28 7.98 25.64
N GLY A 781 -8.40 9.00 26.50
CA GLY A 781 -9.67 9.31 27.17
C GLY A 781 -10.11 8.23 28.16
N LEU A 782 -9.19 7.45 28.72
CA LEU A 782 -9.51 6.30 29.58
C LEU A 782 -9.81 6.75 31.02
N THR A 783 -10.94 7.42 31.21
CA THR A 783 -11.37 8.03 32.48
C THR A 783 -11.16 7.13 33.71
N PRO A 784 -11.59 5.85 33.73
CA PRO A 784 -11.41 5.00 34.92
C PRO A 784 -9.94 4.69 35.25
N ILE A 785 -9.05 4.76 34.26
CA ILE A 785 -7.60 4.56 34.45
C ILE A 785 -6.93 5.86 34.86
N VAL A 786 -7.37 7.00 34.33
CA VAL A 786 -6.92 8.32 34.77
C VAL A 786 -7.19 8.49 36.27
N GLU A 787 -8.43 8.27 36.72
CA GLU A 787 -8.80 8.35 38.14
C GLU A 787 -7.94 7.39 38.99
N TYR A 788 -7.87 6.12 38.59
CA TYR A 788 -7.09 5.11 39.32
C TYR A 788 -5.59 5.49 39.45
N LEU A 789 -4.97 6.03 38.39
CA LEU A 789 -3.56 6.44 38.42
C LEU A 789 -3.35 7.66 39.31
N ILE A 790 -4.26 8.65 39.27
CA ILE A 790 -4.19 9.83 40.14
C ILE A 790 -4.35 9.41 41.61
N ASP A 791 -5.33 8.55 41.91
CA ASP A 791 -5.57 8.03 43.25
C ASP A 791 -4.39 7.17 43.76
N SER A 792 -3.62 6.59 42.83
CA SER A 792 -2.36 5.87 43.11
C SER A 792 -1.13 6.80 43.24
N GLY A 793 -1.31 8.12 43.17
CA GLY A 793 -0.25 9.11 43.36
C GLY A 793 0.55 9.48 42.11
N ALA A 794 -0.02 9.33 40.90
CA ALA A 794 0.63 9.77 39.67
C ALA A 794 0.81 11.30 39.64
N ASP A 795 1.99 11.76 39.22
CA ASP A 795 2.29 13.18 39.03
C ASP A 795 1.59 13.73 37.77
N LEU A 796 0.83 14.81 37.95
CA LEU A 796 0.00 15.43 36.92
C LEU A 796 0.81 16.27 35.92
N GLU A 797 2.03 16.66 36.28
CA GLU A 797 2.86 17.59 35.49
C GLU A 797 3.99 16.88 34.72
N LEU A 798 4.08 15.54 34.77
CA LEU A 798 5.11 14.81 34.04
C LEU A 798 4.86 14.81 32.52
N HIS A 799 5.82 15.33 31.77
CA HIS A 799 5.82 15.38 30.32
C HIS A 799 6.00 13.98 29.71
N GLY A 800 5.30 13.72 28.61
CA GLY A 800 5.33 12.42 27.94
C GLY A 800 5.13 12.50 26.42
N GLY A 801 5.33 11.35 25.77
CA GLY A 801 5.06 11.17 24.34
C GLY A 801 5.94 12.00 23.42
N ARG A 802 5.55 12.09 22.14
CA ARG A 802 6.36 12.69 21.07
C ARG A 802 6.60 14.20 21.25
N PHE A 803 5.63 14.90 21.84
CA PHE A 803 5.66 16.36 21.96
C PHE A 803 6.11 16.82 23.35
N GLY A 804 6.37 15.88 24.27
CA GLY A 804 6.65 16.21 25.66
C GLY A 804 5.52 17.06 26.24
N ALA A 805 4.27 16.63 26.12
CA ALA A 805 3.14 17.36 26.71
C ALA A 805 2.76 16.77 28.07
N THR A 806 2.12 17.56 28.92
CA THR A 806 1.49 17.06 30.16
C THR A 806 0.25 16.20 29.82
N PRO A 807 -0.22 15.33 30.73
CA PRO A 807 -1.49 14.63 30.59
C PRO A 807 -2.67 15.56 30.23
N LEU A 808 -2.72 16.75 30.83
CA LEU A 808 -3.76 17.75 30.54
C LEU A 808 -3.59 18.35 29.13
N GLY A 809 -2.35 18.64 28.73
CA GLY A 809 -2.03 19.10 27.37
C GLY A 809 -2.47 18.13 26.29
N ILE A 810 -2.12 16.84 26.43
CA ILE A 810 -2.51 15.82 25.43
C ILE A 810 -4.01 15.52 25.43
N ALA A 811 -4.68 15.53 26.60
CA ALA A 811 -6.13 15.41 26.68
C ALA A 811 -6.83 16.57 25.97
N SER A 812 -6.29 17.79 26.11
CA SER A 812 -6.81 18.99 25.45
C SER A 812 -6.59 18.94 23.93
N TYR A 813 -5.40 18.54 23.49
CA TYR A 813 -5.08 18.30 22.07
C TYR A 813 -6.08 17.32 21.43
N ARG A 814 -6.39 16.22 22.13
CA ARG A 814 -7.31 15.17 21.64
C ARG A 814 -8.79 15.44 21.91
N GLY A 815 -9.13 16.48 22.66
CA GLY A 815 -10.52 16.83 22.95
C GLY A 815 -11.21 15.93 23.98
N HIS A 816 -10.47 15.26 24.87
CA HIS A 816 -11.06 14.37 25.89
C HIS A 816 -11.59 15.16 27.09
N VAL A 817 -12.76 15.76 26.92
CA VAL A 817 -13.40 16.71 27.87
C VAL A 817 -13.48 16.17 29.30
N ASP A 818 -13.90 14.92 29.50
CA ASP A 818 -14.06 14.38 30.86
C ASP A 818 -12.72 14.15 31.56
N VAL A 819 -11.69 13.75 30.82
CA VAL A 819 -10.31 13.68 31.34
C VAL A 819 -9.78 15.07 31.69
N VAL A 820 -10.06 16.08 30.86
CA VAL A 820 -9.68 17.48 31.14
C VAL A 820 -10.33 17.94 32.45
N LYS A 821 -11.65 17.72 32.62
CA LYS A 821 -12.36 18.07 33.87
C LYS A 821 -11.67 17.43 35.07
N ILE A 822 -11.41 16.12 35.02
CA ILE A 822 -10.77 15.38 36.12
C ILE A 822 -9.40 15.95 36.43
N LEU A 823 -8.52 16.12 35.43
CA LEU A 823 -7.15 16.58 35.66
C LEU A 823 -7.12 17.99 36.25
N VAL A 824 -7.98 18.90 35.76
CA VAL A 824 -8.07 20.26 36.27
C VAL A 824 -8.65 20.28 37.69
N ASP A 825 -9.68 19.48 37.98
CA ASP A 825 -10.27 19.37 39.33
C ASP A 825 -9.28 18.77 40.33
N ARG A 826 -8.31 17.99 39.86
CA ARG A 826 -7.21 17.43 40.65
C ARG A 826 -5.98 18.35 40.72
N GLY A 827 -6.05 19.55 40.12
CA GLY A 827 -5.04 20.60 40.26
C GLY A 827 -3.96 20.66 39.18
N ALA A 828 -4.15 19.99 38.03
CA ALA A 828 -3.21 20.09 36.90
C ALA A 828 -3.20 21.51 36.31
N SER A 829 -2.01 22.01 35.98
CA SER A 829 -1.81 23.35 35.43
C SER A 829 -2.15 23.40 33.93
N PRO A 830 -3.09 24.27 33.50
CA PRO A 830 -3.49 24.36 32.10
C PRO A 830 -2.52 25.21 31.24
N TYR A 831 -1.52 25.85 31.88
CA TYR A 831 -0.56 26.75 31.22
C TYR A 831 0.83 26.13 31.04
N THR A 832 1.07 24.91 31.51
CA THR A 832 2.37 24.25 31.38
C THR A 832 2.62 23.96 29.88
N PRO A 833 3.67 24.55 29.26
CA PRO A 833 3.92 24.39 27.85
C PRO A 833 4.60 23.05 27.55
N ASP A 834 4.33 22.52 26.36
CA ASP A 834 5.02 21.36 25.78
C ASP A 834 6.29 21.79 24.99
N ASN A 835 6.97 20.83 24.34
CA ASN A 835 8.18 21.12 23.56
C ASN A 835 7.93 22.01 22.32
N THR A 836 6.67 22.20 21.93
CA THR A 836 6.27 23.12 20.85
C THR A 836 5.94 24.52 21.37
N GLY A 837 5.99 24.73 22.69
CA GLY A 837 5.66 25.99 23.35
C GLY A 837 4.17 26.22 23.57
N LEU A 838 3.32 25.20 23.33
CA LEU A 838 1.88 25.29 23.49
C LEU A 838 1.42 24.65 24.80
N SER A 839 0.52 25.33 25.51
CA SER A 839 -0.13 24.82 26.73
C SER A 839 -1.45 24.08 26.42
N ALA A 840 -2.09 23.52 27.45
CA ALA A 840 -3.38 22.86 27.29
C ALA A 840 -4.48 23.80 26.77
N VAL A 841 -4.48 25.05 27.24
CA VAL A 841 -5.40 26.09 26.76
C VAL A 841 -5.09 26.44 25.30
N ASP A 842 -3.81 26.60 24.97
CA ASP A 842 -3.41 26.94 23.60
C ASP A 842 -3.81 25.84 22.62
N TRP A 843 -3.67 24.56 22.99
CA TRP A 843 -4.12 23.44 22.18
C TRP A 843 -5.63 23.41 21.99
N ALA A 844 -6.40 23.70 23.05
CA ALA A 844 -7.86 23.76 22.96
C ALA A 844 -8.32 24.87 22.00
N VAL A 845 -7.67 26.04 22.03
CA VAL A 845 -7.94 27.16 21.11
C VAL A 845 -7.48 26.82 19.70
N HIS A 846 -6.24 26.35 19.54
CA HIS A 846 -5.60 26.11 18.25
C HIS A 846 -6.33 25.03 17.43
N LEU A 847 -6.92 24.03 18.10
CA LEU A 847 -7.65 22.92 17.46
C LEU A 847 -9.17 23.07 17.55
N GLY A 848 -9.69 24.24 17.98
CA GLY A 848 -11.12 24.51 18.03
C GLY A 848 -11.91 23.58 18.98
N ARG A 849 -11.29 23.09 20.06
CA ARG A 849 -11.92 22.18 21.04
C ARG A 849 -12.83 22.96 21.98
N SER A 850 -13.96 23.43 21.46
CA SER A 850 -14.88 24.34 22.16
C SER A 850 -15.31 23.84 23.54
N GLU A 851 -15.67 22.55 23.67
CA GLU A 851 -16.07 21.99 24.97
C GLU A 851 -14.93 21.95 26.00
N VAL A 852 -13.70 21.67 25.57
CA VAL A 852 -12.51 21.72 26.42
C VAL A 852 -12.21 23.16 26.82
N PHE A 853 -12.33 24.10 25.89
CA PHE A 853 -12.13 25.53 26.17
C PHE A 853 -13.15 26.06 27.17
N GLU A 854 -14.43 25.67 27.05
CA GLU A 854 -15.46 26.03 28.02
C GLU A 854 -15.18 25.45 29.41
N VAL A 855 -14.58 24.25 29.51
CA VAL A 855 -14.11 23.70 30.79
C VAL A 855 -13.07 24.62 31.45
N PHE A 856 -12.10 25.13 30.68
CA PHE A 856 -11.10 26.08 31.18
C PHE A 856 -11.71 27.43 31.56
N LYS A 857 -12.63 27.95 30.75
CA LYS A 857 -13.36 29.19 31.03
C LYS A 857 -14.18 29.08 32.31
N ALA A 858 -14.96 28.01 32.47
CA ALA A 858 -15.82 27.76 33.62
C ALA A 858 -15.02 27.64 34.93
N ARG A 859 -13.76 27.20 34.86
CA ARG A 859 -12.85 27.09 36.01
C ARG A 859 -11.93 28.32 36.19
N GLY A 860 -12.17 29.39 35.44
CA GLY A 860 -11.49 30.68 35.62
C GLY A 860 -10.10 30.80 34.99
N PHE A 861 -9.70 29.85 34.14
CA PHE A 861 -8.39 29.87 33.47
C PHE A 861 -8.37 30.70 32.18
N VAL A 862 -9.53 31.13 31.69
CA VAL A 862 -9.62 32.03 30.55
C VAL A 862 -10.57 33.17 30.88
N VAL A 863 -10.06 34.40 30.85
CA VAL A 863 -10.85 35.60 31.11
C VAL A 863 -11.33 36.17 29.78
N ASP A 864 -12.63 36.42 29.65
CA ASP A 864 -13.20 37.13 28.51
C ASP A 864 -12.61 38.56 28.48
N ARG A 865 -11.99 39.00 27.37
CA ARG A 865 -11.41 40.36 27.24
C ARG A 865 -12.42 41.48 27.56
N ARG A 866 -13.72 41.20 27.45
CA ARG A 866 -14.80 42.12 27.87
C ARG A 866 -14.81 42.39 29.39
N THR A 867 -14.46 41.40 30.20
CA THR A 867 -14.46 41.50 31.67
C THR A 867 -13.29 42.34 32.18
N GLU A 868 -12.15 42.28 31.49
CA GLU A 868 -10.94 43.04 31.82
C GLU A 868 -11.11 44.53 31.46
N LEU A 869 -11.76 44.83 30.32
CA LEU A 869 -12.18 46.19 29.97
C LEU A 869 -13.22 46.76 30.95
N SER A 870 -14.17 45.97 31.45
CA SER A 870 -15.10 46.46 32.49
C SER A 870 -14.43 46.69 33.86
N ARG A 871 -13.33 46.01 34.16
CA ARG A 871 -12.53 46.23 35.37
C ARG A 871 -11.62 47.46 35.25
N LEU A 872 -11.05 47.69 34.07
CA LEU A 872 -10.19 48.84 33.77
C LEU A 872 -10.96 50.14 33.51
N MET A 873 -12.22 50.07 33.07
CA MET A 873 -13.10 51.24 32.95
C MET A 873 -13.89 51.55 34.23
N GLY A 874 -13.67 50.80 35.31
CA GLY A 874 -14.37 50.92 36.59
C GLY A 874 -13.53 51.45 37.74
N SER A 875 -12.39 52.11 37.47
CA SER A 875 -11.55 52.79 38.47
C SER A 875 -11.32 54.25 38.13
#